data_AF-A0A351FRS7-F1
#
_entry.id   AF-A0A351FRS7-F1
#
_cell.length_a   1.000
_cell.length_b   1.000
_cell.length_c   1.000
_cell.angle_alpha   90.00
_cell.angle_beta   90.00
_cell.angle_gamma   90.00
#
_symmetry.space_group_name_H-M   'P 1'
#
loop_
_entity.id
_entity.type
_entity.pdbx_description
1 polymer ?
#
loop_
_entity_poly.entity_id
_entity_poly.type
_entity_poly.pdbx_seq_one_letter_code
_entity_poly.pdbx_strand_id
1 'polypeptide(L)'
;MRHSLLVFLLLSMATTCFVRADEGQVQQKPIQALLVTGGCCHDYDRQKRILTRGISARANVHWTVVQQGGKTTNTAIPLYSDPNWADGFDIIVHNECFAAVTDSAFVDRVLKPHREGKPAILIHCAMHCYRVKDDRWFRFVGLQSPGHGPHYPYTAEVRLPDHPIIAGMGKSFSVEKGELYHSVKVFPTATPLAQAKRRSDGEPQICVWTNDYHGTKVFGTTIGHYNETMAKPKYLDMMTKGLLWAVGRDPERDFHAASEQDDKEIQALVAAPVPTSGSNVLPQNCCGEGNLAYGKPVTSKSEQRDNFRKHLTDGRLDTRWCAAGPRPNEWVTVDLQKPAHVRALRLHWEKRNGVTYRYLVETSSDNKKWTQVVDASENKKPGAIRAHQIDAPDTRYVRITFLGATGNMWASLWELEVSADKLPDIATVTPAVAGSGSSVKDVKTPPGFEVRLFGSPPEVNYPVCLTAAATGEVFVGVDEQGSLGKEPGRGKVLRCIDTDGDGVADQVNEFAKMDHPRGLIYDNGSLWVLHPPYLTLFRDTDGDGVSDESEVLIKGISTDEVNRRGADHTTNGIRMGIDGWIYIAVGDFGFHQAVAKDGTTLSKRGGGVVRIRPDGTEMEVYAWGLRNIMDVAIDPYMNLFTRDNTNDGGGWDIRLSHILQSAHYGYPSFYKNFTQEIMPPLADYGGGSGCGSMFFQDDRWPVGFQRLLLTCDWGRSEVFSHDLPARGATFAAQQDTFLKLPRPTDIDVDASGRLYVSSWKNGKFSYGGPNVGFVAQVIPANFVPKPVPEVDELSPEALVDLLTHPSAAMRMHVQRALLRSPASADALQRLAADTEKPLFSRVAAIYGYKQLLGEAANAGLRKLASDAEVREHCVRAIADRTTQVADDDWQFLVTALQDASPRVRAVALIGLGRIGSSLAAAPVLALTPRTGEALPADGDLWRQPDPGRVQSHLAIQTLADLHAVDACLNALDSPYRDGALAALKRMHSPEVVSGLFRV
;
A
#
# COMPACT_ATOMS: atom_id res chain seq x y z
N MET A 1 -6.53 -60.30 31.59
CA MET A 1 -6.85 -60.55 33.02
C MET A 1 -5.95 -59.68 33.89
N ARG A 2 -6.43 -59.26 35.08
CA ARG A 2 -5.68 -58.92 36.32
C ARG A 2 -4.36 -58.13 36.18
N HIS A 3 -4.33 -56.85 36.54
CA HIS A 3 -4.18 -56.31 37.91
C HIS A 3 -2.74 -56.29 38.46
N SER A 4 -2.21 -55.07 38.59
CA SER A 4 -1.67 -54.47 39.83
C SER A 4 -0.45 -55.09 40.55
N LEU A 5 0.61 -54.27 40.75
CA LEU A 5 0.92 -53.57 42.02
C LEU A 5 2.11 -52.61 41.78
N LEU A 6 1.96 -51.30 42.04
CA LEU A 6 2.44 -50.55 43.23
C LEU A 6 3.96 -50.43 43.43
N VAL A 7 4.45 -49.18 43.50
CA VAL A 7 5.24 -48.67 44.63
C VAL A 7 4.81 -47.23 44.96
N PHE A 8 4.68 -46.94 46.26
CA PHE A 8 4.43 -45.65 46.91
C PHE A 8 5.70 -45.26 47.72
N LEU A 9 5.97 -44.06 48.24
CA LEU A 9 5.23 -42.81 48.55
C LEU A 9 6.35 -41.71 48.69
N LEU A 10 6.19 -40.38 48.54
CA LEU A 10 5.65 -39.43 49.54
C LEU A 10 5.76 -37.95 49.07
N LEU A 11 4.91 -37.11 49.66
CA LEU A 11 4.64 -35.67 49.47
C LEU A 11 5.84 -34.69 49.51
N SER A 12 5.68 -33.57 48.80
CA SER A 12 5.90 -32.22 49.34
C SER A 12 4.79 -31.25 48.88
N MET A 13 4.38 -30.32 49.74
CA MET A 13 3.31 -29.34 49.46
C MET A 13 3.80 -28.24 48.50
N ALA A 14 2.93 -27.82 47.57
CA ALA A 14 3.07 -26.56 46.85
C ALA A 14 1.71 -25.84 46.77
N THR A 15 1.74 -24.53 46.98
CA THR A 15 0.56 -23.65 47.10
C THR A 15 -0.12 -23.45 45.75
N THR A 16 -1.42 -23.74 45.65
CA THR A 16 -2.21 -23.47 44.44
C THR A 16 -2.50 -21.98 44.29
N CYS A 17 -1.68 -21.27 43.51
CA CYS A 17 -2.13 -20.04 42.85
C CYS A 17 -3.09 -20.41 41.72
N PHE A 18 -4.36 -20.01 41.85
CA PHE A 18 -5.27 -19.99 40.71
C PHE A 18 -4.86 -18.86 39.77
N VAL A 19 -4.01 -19.19 38.79
CA VAL A 19 -3.95 -18.41 37.56
C VAL A 19 -5.27 -18.64 36.85
N ARG A 20 -6.14 -17.62 36.81
CA ARG A 20 -7.10 -17.53 35.71
C ARG A 20 -6.26 -17.39 34.46
N ALA A 21 -6.29 -18.39 33.58
CA ALA A 21 -6.04 -18.10 32.19
C ALA A 21 -7.11 -17.10 31.78
N ASP A 22 -6.71 -15.89 31.37
CA ASP A 22 -7.56 -15.13 30.49
C ASP A 22 -7.75 -15.99 29.24
N GLU A 23 -9.01 -16.26 28.89
CA GLU A 23 -9.35 -16.77 27.56
C GLU A 23 -9.13 -15.60 26.59
N GLY A 24 -7.85 -15.34 26.28
CA GLY A 24 -7.47 -14.41 25.23
C GLY A 24 -8.24 -14.79 23.98
N GLN A 25 -9.02 -13.83 23.46
CA GLN A 25 -9.88 -14.10 22.31
C GLN A 25 -8.97 -14.54 21.15
N VAL A 26 -9.06 -15.82 20.79
CA VAL A 26 -8.42 -16.34 19.58
C VAL A 26 -9.13 -15.65 18.42
N GLN A 27 -8.50 -14.59 17.91
CA GLN A 27 -9.03 -13.76 16.84
C GLN A 27 -9.37 -14.69 15.66
N GLN A 28 -10.65 -14.76 15.30
CA GLN A 28 -11.04 -15.66 14.23
C GLN A 28 -10.44 -15.19 12.91
N LYS A 29 -9.78 -16.12 12.22
CA LYS A 29 -9.24 -15.95 10.87
C LYS A 29 -10.23 -15.22 9.96
N PRO A 30 -9.79 -14.26 9.13
CA PRO A 30 -10.62 -13.71 8.07
C PRO A 30 -11.20 -14.78 7.16
N ILE A 31 -12.34 -14.50 6.54
CA ILE A 31 -12.89 -15.30 5.44
C ILE A 31 -12.38 -14.69 4.14
N GLN A 32 -11.68 -15.46 3.32
CA GLN A 32 -11.15 -14.99 2.03
C GLN A 32 -12.26 -15.07 0.97
N ALA A 33 -12.97 -13.97 0.68
CA ALA A 33 -14.14 -13.95 -0.18
C ALA A 33 -13.85 -13.31 -1.57
N LEU A 34 -14.25 -14.01 -2.64
CA LEU A 34 -14.23 -13.45 -4.00
C LEU A 34 -15.62 -12.94 -4.39
N LEU A 35 -15.76 -11.63 -4.57
CA LEU A 35 -16.95 -11.03 -5.16
C LEU A 35 -16.77 -10.91 -6.68
N VAL A 36 -17.52 -11.69 -7.44
CA VAL A 36 -17.64 -11.55 -8.90
C VAL A 36 -18.86 -10.68 -9.20
N THR A 37 -18.64 -9.53 -9.84
CA THR A 37 -19.69 -8.50 -10.01
C THR A 37 -19.64 -7.87 -11.40
N GLY A 38 -20.79 -7.50 -11.98
CA GLY A 38 -20.86 -6.87 -13.29
C GLY A 38 -21.98 -7.36 -14.23
N GLY A 39 -22.17 -6.65 -15.34
CA GLY A 39 -23.21 -6.92 -16.33
C GLY A 39 -24.13 -5.73 -16.61
N CYS A 40 -25.23 -5.99 -17.30
CA CYS A 40 -26.12 -4.97 -17.87
C CYS A 40 -26.96 -4.14 -16.89
N CYS A 41 -27.38 -4.76 -15.79
CA CYS A 41 -28.76 -4.52 -15.31
C CYS A 41 -28.87 -3.98 -13.89
N HIS A 42 -27.74 -3.84 -13.17
CA HIS A 42 -27.70 -3.27 -11.82
C HIS A 42 -26.53 -2.29 -11.66
N ASP A 43 -26.57 -1.57 -10.54
CA ASP A 43 -25.58 -0.58 -10.14
C ASP A 43 -24.39 -1.24 -9.42
N TYR A 44 -23.65 -2.06 -10.15
CA TYR A 44 -22.58 -2.91 -9.60
C TYR A 44 -21.47 -2.14 -8.88
N ASP A 45 -21.18 -0.92 -9.34
CA ASP A 45 -20.20 -0.04 -8.72
C ASP A 45 -20.58 0.34 -7.28
N ARG A 46 -21.88 0.45 -6.98
CA ARG A 46 -22.40 0.75 -5.64
C ARG A 46 -22.74 -0.51 -4.86
N GLN A 47 -23.31 -1.52 -5.52
CA GLN A 47 -23.66 -2.80 -4.89
C GLN A 47 -22.43 -3.50 -4.29
N LYS A 48 -21.27 -3.47 -4.98
CA LYS A 48 -20.04 -4.07 -4.43
C LYS A 48 -19.69 -3.46 -3.06
N ARG A 49 -19.69 -2.13 -2.97
CA ARG A 49 -19.32 -1.36 -1.77
C ARG A 49 -20.31 -1.56 -0.62
N ILE A 50 -21.60 -1.67 -0.95
CA ILE A 50 -22.65 -2.02 0.04
C ILE A 50 -22.46 -3.44 0.57
N LEU A 51 -22.17 -4.41 -0.30
CA LEU A 51 -21.98 -5.81 0.07
C LEU A 51 -20.72 -6.02 0.91
N THR A 52 -19.56 -5.57 0.43
CA THR A 52 -18.27 -5.79 1.09
C THR A 52 -18.23 -5.15 2.47
N ARG A 53 -18.42 -3.82 2.55
CA ARG A 53 -18.42 -3.07 3.82
C ARG A 53 -19.55 -3.55 4.74
N GLY A 54 -20.73 -3.79 4.18
CA GLY A 54 -21.90 -4.21 4.95
C GLY A 54 -21.77 -5.59 5.59
N ILE A 55 -21.05 -6.52 4.95
CA ILE A 55 -20.73 -7.85 5.48
C ILE A 55 -19.50 -7.80 6.40
N SER A 56 -18.45 -7.05 6.04
CA SER A 56 -17.25 -6.93 6.88
C SER A 56 -17.49 -6.21 8.21
N ALA A 57 -18.51 -5.35 8.30
CA ALA A 57 -19.01 -4.80 9.57
C ALA A 57 -19.81 -5.81 10.44
N ARG A 58 -19.93 -7.08 10.01
CA ARG A 58 -20.73 -8.13 10.67
C ARG A 58 -20.01 -9.48 10.83
N ALA A 59 -18.91 -9.68 10.10
CA ALA A 59 -18.04 -10.86 10.18
C ALA A 59 -16.64 -10.49 9.68
N ASN A 60 -15.61 -11.19 10.17
CA ASN A 60 -14.25 -10.98 9.67
C ASN A 60 -14.12 -11.54 8.24
N VAL A 61 -14.15 -10.67 7.22
CA VAL A 61 -14.11 -11.03 5.79
C VAL A 61 -13.13 -10.12 5.05
N HIS A 62 -12.16 -10.73 4.37
CA HIS A 62 -11.25 -10.08 3.43
C HIS A 62 -11.76 -10.27 2.00
N TRP A 63 -11.87 -9.19 1.24
CA TRP A 63 -12.45 -9.19 -0.09
C TRP A 63 -11.40 -9.10 -1.19
N THR A 64 -11.51 -10.00 -2.18
CA THR A 64 -11.07 -9.69 -3.54
C THR A 64 -12.30 -9.40 -4.38
N VAL A 65 -12.31 -8.27 -5.07
CA VAL A 65 -13.44 -7.89 -5.93
C VAL A 65 -13.01 -7.89 -7.40
N VAL A 66 -13.74 -8.66 -8.20
CA VAL A 66 -13.55 -8.78 -9.64
C VAL A 66 -14.77 -8.20 -10.33
N GLN A 67 -14.64 -6.95 -10.78
CA GLN A 67 -15.65 -6.27 -11.57
C GLN A 67 -15.30 -6.31 -13.06
N GLN A 68 -15.87 -7.26 -13.80
CA GLN A 68 -15.55 -7.52 -15.22
C GLN A 68 -16.83 -7.61 -16.08
N GLY A 69 -16.67 -7.71 -17.40
CA GLY A 69 -17.79 -7.93 -18.34
C GLY A 69 -18.58 -6.70 -18.79
N GLY A 70 -18.35 -5.54 -18.17
CA GLY A 70 -18.96 -4.27 -18.58
C GLY A 70 -20.49 -4.25 -18.42
N LYS A 71 -21.20 -3.63 -19.37
CA LYS A 71 -22.66 -3.39 -19.32
C LYS A 71 -23.48 -4.21 -20.32
N THR A 72 -22.97 -5.35 -20.79
CA THR A 72 -23.67 -6.22 -21.75
C THR A 72 -24.14 -7.52 -21.09
N THR A 73 -25.02 -8.26 -21.77
CA THR A 73 -25.53 -9.57 -21.31
C THR A 73 -24.73 -10.76 -21.83
N ASN A 74 -23.84 -10.58 -22.81
CA ASN A 74 -23.21 -11.64 -23.60
C ASN A 74 -21.69 -11.76 -23.42
N THR A 75 -21.07 -10.96 -22.54
CA THR A 75 -19.63 -11.07 -22.28
C THR A 75 -19.30 -12.28 -21.40
N ALA A 76 -18.41 -13.14 -21.88
CA ALA A 76 -17.68 -14.10 -21.06
C ALA A 76 -16.57 -13.35 -20.31
N ILE A 77 -16.60 -13.30 -18.97
CA ILE A 77 -15.62 -12.52 -18.21
C ILE A 77 -14.23 -13.20 -18.18
N PRO A 78 -13.11 -12.43 -18.29
CA PRO A 78 -11.76 -12.97 -18.28
C PRO A 78 -11.38 -13.85 -17.09
N LEU A 79 -11.91 -13.59 -15.89
CA LEU A 79 -11.70 -14.38 -14.67
C LEU A 79 -11.77 -15.90 -14.93
N TYR A 80 -12.83 -16.35 -15.60
CA TYR A 80 -13.10 -17.78 -15.84
C TYR A 80 -12.30 -18.38 -17.01
N SER A 81 -11.24 -17.70 -17.46
CA SER A 81 -10.22 -18.30 -18.33
C SER A 81 -9.09 -18.98 -17.53
N ASP A 82 -8.81 -18.55 -16.30
CA ASP A 82 -7.93 -19.28 -15.37
C ASP A 82 -8.66 -20.55 -14.88
N PRO A 83 -8.14 -21.78 -15.09
CA PRO A 83 -8.74 -23.01 -14.54
C PRO A 83 -8.72 -23.08 -13.01
N ASN A 84 -7.93 -22.20 -12.37
CA ASN A 84 -7.63 -22.12 -10.94
C ASN A 84 -8.12 -20.78 -10.33
N TRP A 85 -9.14 -20.16 -10.95
CA TRP A 85 -9.66 -18.83 -10.58
C TRP A 85 -10.22 -18.72 -9.15
N ALA A 86 -10.64 -19.85 -8.56
CA ALA A 86 -11.27 -19.93 -7.23
C ALA A 86 -10.30 -20.41 -6.12
N ASP A 87 -9.02 -20.58 -6.44
CA ASP A 87 -7.99 -21.03 -5.50
C ASP A 87 -7.67 -19.91 -4.49
N GLY A 88 -7.48 -20.28 -3.21
CA GLY A 88 -7.21 -19.34 -2.12
C GLY A 88 -8.45 -18.67 -1.49
N PHE A 89 -9.63 -18.82 -2.09
CA PHE A 89 -10.88 -18.28 -1.54
C PHE A 89 -11.67 -19.31 -0.72
N ASP A 90 -12.30 -18.89 0.38
CA ASP A 90 -13.25 -19.70 1.15
C ASP A 90 -14.64 -19.73 0.50
N ILE A 91 -15.04 -18.65 -0.19
CA ILE A 91 -16.38 -18.51 -0.78
C ILE A 91 -16.38 -17.60 -2.00
N ILE A 92 -17.24 -17.91 -2.98
CA ILE A 92 -17.51 -17.06 -4.14
C ILE A 92 -18.87 -16.40 -4.00
N VAL A 93 -18.94 -15.07 -4.14
CA VAL A 93 -20.17 -14.30 -4.18
C VAL A 93 -20.42 -13.87 -5.62
N HIS A 94 -21.42 -14.46 -6.26
CA HIS A 94 -21.86 -14.06 -7.59
C HIS A 94 -22.92 -12.96 -7.48
N ASN A 95 -22.56 -11.75 -7.92
CA ASN A 95 -23.46 -10.61 -8.10
C ASN A 95 -23.35 -10.10 -9.55
N GLU A 96 -23.69 -10.95 -10.52
CA GLU A 96 -23.43 -10.72 -11.94
C GLU A 96 -24.66 -10.99 -12.82
N CYS A 97 -24.66 -10.54 -14.08
CA CYS A 97 -25.83 -10.61 -14.97
C CYS A 97 -25.45 -10.79 -16.45
N PHE A 98 -25.03 -12.00 -16.81
CA PHE A 98 -24.58 -12.41 -18.15
C PHE A 98 -25.53 -13.44 -18.79
N ALA A 99 -26.81 -13.08 -18.87
CA ALA A 99 -27.89 -13.98 -19.30
C ALA A 99 -27.78 -14.48 -20.76
N ALA A 100 -27.07 -13.79 -21.64
CA ALA A 100 -26.92 -14.15 -23.05
C ALA A 100 -25.63 -14.94 -23.37
N VAL A 101 -24.83 -15.27 -22.35
CA VAL A 101 -23.72 -16.23 -22.50
C VAL A 101 -24.28 -17.64 -22.64
N THR A 102 -23.91 -18.32 -23.73
CA THR A 102 -24.45 -19.63 -24.13
C THR A 102 -23.38 -20.71 -24.36
N ASP A 103 -22.11 -20.41 -24.07
CA ASP A 103 -21.00 -21.37 -24.17
C ASP A 103 -20.99 -22.33 -22.97
N SER A 104 -21.36 -23.59 -23.21
CA SER A 104 -21.33 -24.66 -22.21
C SER A 104 -19.95 -24.90 -21.60
N ALA A 105 -18.86 -24.76 -22.37
CA ALA A 105 -17.50 -25.01 -21.88
C ALA A 105 -17.03 -23.89 -20.93
N PHE A 106 -17.45 -22.65 -21.19
CA PHE A 106 -17.28 -21.54 -20.26
C PHE A 106 -18.05 -21.78 -18.95
N VAL A 107 -19.33 -22.16 -19.03
CA VAL A 107 -20.16 -22.43 -17.83
C VAL A 107 -19.61 -23.62 -17.04
N ASP A 108 -19.02 -24.63 -17.69
CA ASP A 108 -18.34 -25.72 -16.99
C ASP A 108 -17.12 -25.25 -16.17
N ARG A 109 -16.39 -24.21 -16.62
CA ARG A 109 -15.28 -23.61 -15.84
C ARG A 109 -15.78 -22.81 -14.64
N VAL A 110 -16.92 -22.12 -14.76
CA VAL A 110 -17.59 -21.48 -13.61
C VAL A 110 -18.05 -22.53 -12.59
N LEU A 111 -18.67 -23.62 -13.06
CA LEU A 111 -19.23 -24.65 -12.20
C LEU A 111 -18.20 -25.64 -11.61
N LYS A 112 -16.96 -25.68 -12.12
CA LYS A 112 -15.95 -26.66 -11.67
C LYS A 112 -15.64 -26.51 -10.16
N PRO A 113 -15.23 -25.35 -9.62
CA PRO A 113 -14.88 -25.25 -8.20
C PRO A 113 -16.04 -25.59 -7.27
N HIS A 114 -17.27 -25.23 -7.67
CA HIS A 114 -18.48 -25.52 -6.90
C HIS A 114 -18.87 -27.00 -6.91
N ARG A 115 -18.53 -27.75 -7.97
CA ARG A 115 -18.62 -29.23 -7.98
C ARG A 115 -17.55 -29.88 -7.11
N GLU A 116 -16.44 -29.19 -6.87
CA GLU A 116 -15.26 -29.63 -6.12
C GLU A 116 -15.28 -29.16 -4.64
N GLY A 117 -16.41 -28.61 -4.17
CA GLY A 117 -16.63 -28.27 -2.75
C GLY A 117 -16.68 -26.77 -2.42
N LYS A 118 -16.38 -25.86 -3.36
CA LYS A 118 -16.27 -24.41 -3.07
C LYS A 118 -17.65 -23.79 -2.76
N PRO A 119 -17.91 -23.28 -1.55
CA PRO A 119 -19.18 -22.62 -1.21
C PRO A 119 -19.50 -21.41 -2.10
N ALA A 120 -20.78 -21.04 -2.17
CA ALA A 120 -21.22 -19.89 -2.97
C ALA A 120 -22.39 -19.10 -2.38
N ILE A 121 -22.44 -17.81 -2.73
CA ILE A 121 -23.62 -16.95 -2.61
C ILE A 121 -24.08 -16.52 -4.00
N LEU A 122 -25.39 -16.57 -4.24
CA LEU A 122 -26.02 -16.16 -5.49
C LEU A 122 -26.98 -14.99 -5.24
N ILE A 123 -26.64 -13.82 -5.77
CA ILE A 123 -27.40 -12.58 -5.56
C ILE A 123 -28.19 -12.21 -6.82
N HIS A 124 -29.50 -12.08 -6.66
CA HIS A 124 -30.43 -11.38 -7.53
C HIS A 124 -30.39 -11.69 -9.05
N CYS A 125 -29.48 -11.12 -9.87
CA CYS A 125 -29.39 -11.52 -11.28
C CYS A 125 -28.50 -12.76 -11.52
N ALA A 126 -27.71 -13.23 -10.54
CA ALA A 126 -26.85 -14.40 -10.73
C ALA A 126 -27.63 -15.66 -11.18
N MET A 127 -28.84 -15.85 -10.68
CA MET A 127 -29.76 -16.92 -11.10
C MET A 127 -30.25 -16.82 -12.56
N HIS A 128 -30.01 -15.70 -13.23
CA HIS A 128 -30.42 -15.41 -14.61
C HIS A 128 -29.27 -15.55 -15.62
N CYS A 129 -28.03 -15.67 -15.14
CA CYS A 129 -26.84 -15.88 -15.97
C CYS A 129 -26.89 -17.18 -16.78
N TYR A 130 -26.04 -17.26 -17.81
CA TYR A 130 -25.58 -18.53 -18.38
C TYR A 130 -26.68 -19.43 -18.96
N ARG A 131 -27.48 -18.90 -19.91
CA ARG A 131 -28.59 -19.61 -20.58
C ARG A 131 -28.13 -20.62 -21.64
N VAL A 132 -27.29 -21.56 -21.23
CA VAL A 132 -26.99 -22.76 -22.01
C VAL A 132 -28.25 -23.60 -22.23
N LYS A 133 -28.24 -24.51 -23.22
CA LYS A 133 -29.42 -25.31 -23.61
C LYS A 133 -29.71 -26.50 -22.67
N ASP A 134 -29.32 -26.41 -21.40
CA ASP A 134 -29.54 -27.42 -20.36
C ASP A 134 -29.61 -26.80 -18.96
N ASP A 135 -29.91 -27.62 -17.95
CA ASP A 135 -30.14 -27.19 -16.57
C ASP A 135 -28.86 -26.98 -15.73
N ARG A 136 -27.63 -27.07 -16.28
CA ARG A 136 -26.41 -27.16 -15.44
C ARG A 136 -26.23 -26.01 -14.46
N TRP A 137 -26.47 -24.77 -14.90
CA TRP A 137 -26.40 -23.58 -14.05
C TRP A 137 -27.52 -23.58 -13.01
N PHE A 138 -28.75 -23.86 -13.45
CA PHE A 138 -29.92 -23.90 -12.57
C PHE A 138 -29.85 -24.99 -11.48
N ARG A 139 -29.09 -26.07 -11.70
CA ARG A 139 -28.79 -27.09 -10.67
C ARG A 139 -27.83 -26.58 -9.58
N PHE A 140 -26.85 -25.75 -9.93
CA PHE A 140 -26.00 -25.06 -8.96
C PHE A 140 -26.78 -23.96 -8.22
N VAL A 141 -27.62 -23.23 -8.94
CA VAL A 141 -28.54 -22.24 -8.36
C VAL A 141 -29.56 -22.89 -7.41
N GLY A 142 -30.00 -24.12 -7.69
CA GLY A 142 -31.04 -24.82 -6.92
C GLY A 142 -32.47 -24.50 -7.34
N LEU A 143 -32.65 -23.50 -8.22
CA LEU A 143 -33.93 -23.21 -8.87
C LEU A 143 -33.72 -22.70 -10.30
N GLN A 144 -34.77 -22.81 -11.12
CA GLN A 144 -34.84 -22.22 -12.45
C GLN A 144 -35.80 -21.03 -12.42
N SER A 145 -35.33 -19.89 -12.97
CA SER A 145 -36.17 -18.72 -13.20
C SER A 145 -35.96 -18.18 -14.62
N PRO A 146 -36.99 -18.19 -15.50
CA PRO A 146 -36.88 -17.70 -16.85
C PRO A 146 -36.96 -16.17 -16.94
N GLY A 147 -37.19 -15.47 -15.82
CA GLY A 147 -37.30 -14.01 -15.74
C GLY A 147 -38.02 -13.57 -14.46
N HIS A 148 -38.34 -12.29 -14.38
CA HIS A 148 -38.94 -11.67 -13.21
C HIS A 148 -40.22 -10.89 -13.54
N GLY A 149 -40.98 -10.53 -12.50
CA GLY A 149 -42.12 -9.64 -12.59
C GLY A 149 -41.73 -8.15 -12.66
N PRO A 150 -42.72 -7.24 -12.59
CA PRO A 150 -42.46 -5.81 -12.48
C PRO A 150 -41.82 -5.45 -11.12
N HIS A 151 -41.41 -4.18 -10.98
CA HIS A 151 -40.91 -3.63 -9.72
C HIS A 151 -42.07 -3.31 -8.77
N TYR A 152 -42.06 -3.89 -7.55
CA TYR A 152 -43.05 -3.59 -6.50
C TYR A 152 -42.55 -4.00 -5.09
N PRO A 153 -43.03 -3.34 -4.02
CA PRO A 153 -42.82 -3.79 -2.66
C PRO A 153 -43.57 -5.10 -2.39
N TYR A 154 -42.95 -6.04 -1.68
CA TYR A 154 -43.60 -7.29 -1.28
C TYR A 154 -43.20 -7.75 0.13
N THR A 155 -44.05 -8.54 0.75
CA THR A 155 -43.77 -9.21 2.03
C THR A 155 -43.27 -10.62 1.75
N ALA A 156 -42.09 -10.96 2.28
CA ALA A 156 -41.57 -12.31 2.29
C ALA A 156 -42.06 -13.05 3.55
N GLU A 157 -42.71 -14.19 3.36
CA GLU A 157 -43.13 -15.14 4.40
C GLU A 157 -41.96 -16.09 4.71
N VAL A 158 -41.54 -16.19 5.98
CA VAL A 158 -40.46 -17.09 6.40
C VAL A 158 -41.01 -18.51 6.55
N ARG A 159 -40.30 -19.48 5.95
CA ARG A 159 -40.68 -20.90 5.89
C ARG A 159 -40.04 -21.74 6.99
N LEU A 160 -38.79 -21.45 7.33
CA LEU A 160 -37.98 -22.18 8.30
C LEU A 160 -37.36 -21.17 9.29
N PRO A 161 -38.12 -20.67 10.28
CA PRO A 161 -37.69 -19.55 11.14
C PRO A 161 -36.46 -19.86 11.99
N ASP A 162 -36.22 -21.14 12.28
CA ASP A 162 -35.10 -21.63 13.08
C ASP A 162 -33.83 -21.90 12.23
N HIS A 163 -33.88 -21.70 10.90
CA HIS A 163 -32.69 -21.82 10.06
C HIS A 163 -31.77 -20.61 10.29
N PRO A 164 -30.47 -20.80 10.61
CA PRO A 164 -29.62 -19.74 11.16
C PRO A 164 -29.46 -18.51 10.24
N ILE A 165 -29.56 -18.70 8.92
CA ILE A 165 -29.57 -17.60 7.93
C ILE A 165 -30.73 -16.61 8.11
N ILE A 166 -31.93 -17.11 8.44
CA ILE A 166 -33.18 -16.32 8.52
C ILE A 166 -33.62 -16.07 9.97
N ALA A 167 -32.94 -16.67 10.94
CA ALA A 167 -33.16 -16.47 12.37
C ALA A 167 -33.02 -14.99 12.75
N GLY A 168 -34.07 -14.46 13.41
CA GLY A 168 -34.19 -13.05 13.78
C GLY A 168 -34.97 -12.17 12.78
N MET A 169 -35.27 -12.65 11.57
CA MET A 169 -36.04 -11.87 10.58
C MET A 169 -37.52 -11.68 10.97
N GLY A 170 -38.07 -12.57 11.80
CA GLY A 170 -39.49 -12.65 12.16
C GLY A 170 -40.27 -13.64 11.28
N LYS A 171 -41.58 -13.76 11.50
CA LYS A 171 -42.45 -14.66 10.69
C LYS A 171 -42.58 -14.18 9.23
N SER A 172 -42.39 -12.89 9.01
CA SER A 172 -42.34 -12.26 7.70
C SER A 172 -41.57 -10.94 7.76
N PHE A 173 -41.04 -10.50 6.63
CA PHE A 173 -40.32 -9.23 6.52
C PHE A 173 -40.68 -8.49 5.21
N SER A 174 -40.51 -7.17 5.21
CA SER A 174 -40.84 -6.31 4.07
C SER A 174 -39.63 -6.15 3.15
N VAL A 175 -39.85 -6.26 1.84
CA VAL A 175 -38.93 -5.84 0.79
C VAL A 175 -39.53 -4.59 0.14
N GLU A 176 -39.07 -3.42 0.57
CA GLU A 176 -39.66 -2.10 0.22
C GLU A 176 -39.47 -1.72 -1.25
N LYS A 177 -38.37 -2.17 -1.87
CA LYS A 177 -38.14 -2.07 -3.31
C LYS A 177 -37.68 -3.43 -3.82
N GLY A 178 -38.55 -4.12 -4.55
CA GLY A 178 -38.30 -5.50 -4.98
C GLY A 178 -38.61 -5.73 -6.46
N GLU A 179 -37.97 -6.75 -6.99
CA GLU A 179 -38.26 -7.36 -8.29
C GLU A 179 -38.35 -8.86 -8.04
N LEU A 180 -39.56 -9.43 -8.09
CA LEU A 180 -39.79 -10.82 -7.70
C LEU A 180 -39.56 -11.75 -8.90
N TYR A 181 -38.63 -12.70 -8.75
CA TYR A 181 -38.29 -13.67 -9.79
C TYR A 181 -39.34 -14.77 -9.89
N HIS A 182 -39.55 -15.30 -11.10
CA HIS A 182 -40.52 -16.36 -11.35
C HIS A 182 -39.87 -17.74 -11.19
N SER A 183 -39.99 -18.35 -10.01
CA SER A 183 -39.49 -19.71 -9.75
C SER A 183 -40.37 -20.73 -10.48
N VAL A 184 -39.93 -21.26 -11.62
CA VAL A 184 -40.70 -22.27 -12.39
C VAL A 184 -40.33 -23.71 -12.03
N LYS A 185 -39.19 -23.91 -11.35
CA LYS A 185 -38.69 -25.21 -10.91
C LYS A 185 -37.78 -25.01 -9.71
N VAL A 186 -38.02 -25.74 -8.64
CA VAL A 186 -37.11 -25.86 -7.49
C VAL A 186 -36.53 -27.28 -7.56
N PHE A 187 -35.21 -27.41 -7.48
CA PHE A 187 -34.56 -28.72 -7.55
C PHE A 187 -34.63 -29.43 -6.17
N PRO A 188 -34.64 -30.78 -6.10
CA PRO A 188 -34.76 -31.51 -4.83
C PRO A 188 -33.64 -31.24 -3.81
N THR A 189 -32.52 -30.68 -4.28
CA THR A 189 -31.36 -30.26 -3.48
C THR A 189 -31.54 -28.88 -2.82
N ALA A 190 -32.57 -28.12 -3.20
CA ALA A 190 -32.80 -26.77 -2.70
C ALA A 190 -33.85 -26.74 -1.58
N THR A 191 -33.53 -26.01 -0.51
CA THR A 191 -34.38 -25.81 0.66
C THR A 191 -34.86 -24.35 0.74
N PRO A 192 -36.13 -24.06 0.43
CA PRO A 192 -36.68 -22.70 0.54
C PRO A 192 -36.75 -22.20 1.98
N LEU A 193 -36.15 -21.03 2.24
CA LEU A 193 -36.16 -20.35 3.54
C LEU A 193 -37.23 -19.26 3.63
N ALA A 194 -37.50 -18.55 2.53
CA ALA A 194 -38.58 -17.56 2.43
C ALA A 194 -39.20 -17.51 1.03
N GLN A 195 -40.48 -17.12 0.98
CA GLN A 195 -41.27 -16.99 -0.25
C GLN A 195 -42.08 -15.69 -0.26
N ALA A 196 -42.42 -15.16 -1.44
CA ALA A 196 -43.36 -14.04 -1.59
C ALA A 196 -44.40 -14.35 -2.66
N LYS A 197 -45.61 -13.80 -2.53
CA LYS A 197 -46.70 -14.03 -3.49
C LYS A 197 -46.52 -13.15 -4.73
N ARG A 198 -46.59 -13.75 -5.92
CA ARG A 198 -46.57 -13.03 -7.20
C ARG A 198 -47.82 -12.16 -7.33
N ARG A 199 -47.65 -10.89 -7.73
CA ARG A 199 -48.75 -9.90 -7.72
C ARG A 199 -49.89 -10.22 -8.72
N SER A 200 -49.62 -10.94 -9.80
CA SER A 200 -50.60 -11.21 -10.87
C SER A 200 -51.64 -12.26 -10.52
N ASP A 201 -51.26 -13.27 -9.75
CA ASP A 201 -52.02 -14.51 -9.53
C ASP A 201 -51.94 -15.05 -8.08
N GLY A 202 -51.08 -14.48 -7.24
CA GLY A 202 -50.85 -14.93 -5.87
C GLY A 202 -49.89 -16.10 -5.73
N GLU A 203 -49.35 -16.64 -6.83
CA GLU A 203 -48.50 -17.84 -6.82
C GLU A 203 -47.22 -17.62 -6.00
N PRO A 204 -46.88 -18.52 -5.04
CA PRO A 204 -45.70 -18.36 -4.20
C PRO A 204 -44.41 -18.51 -5.00
N GLN A 205 -43.55 -17.51 -4.94
CA GLN A 205 -42.21 -17.52 -5.52
C GLN A 205 -41.17 -17.59 -4.41
N ILE A 206 -40.15 -18.44 -4.58
CA ILE A 206 -39.07 -18.53 -3.60
C ILE A 206 -38.18 -17.30 -3.75
N CYS A 207 -37.90 -16.61 -2.64
CA CYS A 207 -37.08 -15.41 -2.62
C CYS A 207 -35.77 -15.57 -1.81
N VAL A 208 -35.70 -16.55 -0.91
CA VAL A 208 -34.48 -16.91 -0.15
C VAL A 208 -34.43 -18.43 0.02
N TRP A 209 -33.29 -19.07 -0.25
CA TRP A 209 -33.11 -20.52 -0.15
C TRP A 209 -31.64 -20.92 0.07
N THR A 210 -31.43 -22.19 0.41
CA THR A 210 -30.13 -22.86 0.30
C THR A 210 -30.19 -24.00 -0.72
N ASN A 211 -29.05 -24.44 -1.24
CA ASN A 211 -28.94 -25.57 -2.16
C ASN A 211 -27.71 -26.42 -1.80
N ASP A 212 -27.88 -27.75 -1.83
CA ASP A 212 -26.78 -28.73 -1.77
C ASP A 212 -26.34 -29.07 -3.20
N TYR A 213 -25.20 -28.51 -3.62
CA TYR A 213 -24.65 -28.77 -4.94
C TYR A 213 -23.47 -29.74 -4.84
N HIS A 214 -23.73 -31.04 -4.87
CA HIS A 214 -22.71 -32.09 -4.73
C HIS A 214 -21.99 -32.08 -3.36
N GLY A 215 -22.71 -31.78 -2.27
CA GLY A 215 -22.16 -31.59 -0.92
C GLY A 215 -21.71 -30.16 -0.64
N THR A 216 -21.62 -29.32 -1.67
CA THR A 216 -21.29 -27.89 -1.55
C THR A 216 -22.51 -27.10 -1.08
N LYS A 217 -22.32 -26.31 -0.02
CA LYS A 217 -23.33 -25.37 0.46
C LYS A 217 -23.41 -24.12 -0.44
N VAL A 218 -24.58 -23.87 -0.98
CA VAL A 218 -24.90 -22.66 -1.75
C VAL A 218 -26.04 -21.91 -1.08
N PHE A 219 -25.87 -20.60 -0.87
CA PHE A 219 -26.92 -19.69 -0.39
C PHE A 219 -27.43 -18.83 -1.55
N GLY A 220 -28.74 -18.68 -1.69
CA GLY A 220 -29.36 -17.94 -2.79
C GLY A 220 -30.45 -16.98 -2.33
N THR A 221 -30.50 -15.80 -2.95
CA THR A 221 -31.56 -14.81 -2.74
C THR A 221 -31.95 -14.09 -4.02
N THR A 222 -33.26 -13.97 -4.29
CA THR A 222 -33.79 -13.13 -5.38
C THR A 222 -33.93 -11.67 -4.95
N ILE A 223 -33.65 -11.36 -3.69
CA ILE A 223 -33.68 -10.01 -3.13
C ILE A 223 -32.31 -9.35 -3.39
N GLY A 224 -32.30 -8.13 -3.92
CA GLY A 224 -31.05 -7.42 -4.23
C GLY A 224 -31.06 -6.52 -5.47
N HIS A 225 -32.22 -6.31 -6.13
CA HIS A 225 -32.29 -5.41 -7.29
C HIS A 225 -31.81 -3.98 -6.97
N TYR A 226 -32.16 -3.49 -5.78
CA TYR A 226 -32.04 -2.09 -5.38
C TYR A 226 -31.05 -1.90 -4.23
N ASN A 227 -30.18 -0.91 -4.36
CA ASN A 227 -29.24 -0.47 -3.32
C ASN A 227 -29.96 -0.15 -2.00
N GLU A 228 -31.13 0.48 -2.05
CA GLU A 228 -31.97 0.79 -0.89
C GLU A 228 -32.37 -0.44 -0.07
N THR A 229 -32.47 -1.61 -0.73
CA THR A 229 -32.79 -2.87 -0.06
C THR A 229 -31.52 -3.57 0.40
N MET A 230 -30.45 -3.53 -0.41
CA MET A 230 -29.17 -4.16 -0.07
C MET A 230 -28.48 -3.49 1.12
N ALA A 231 -28.65 -2.18 1.30
CA ALA A 231 -28.07 -1.42 2.41
C ALA A 231 -28.90 -1.49 3.71
N LYS A 232 -30.01 -2.24 3.76
CA LYS A 232 -30.77 -2.41 5.01
C LYS A 232 -30.01 -3.34 5.96
N PRO A 233 -29.93 -3.03 7.26
CA PRO A 233 -29.25 -3.88 8.24
C PRO A 233 -29.70 -5.35 8.17
N LYS A 234 -31.02 -5.59 8.21
CA LYS A 234 -31.60 -6.95 8.10
C LYS A 234 -31.26 -7.71 6.81
N TYR A 235 -31.00 -7.01 5.70
CA TYR A 235 -30.54 -7.68 4.48
C TYR A 235 -29.09 -8.13 4.67
N LEU A 236 -28.22 -7.24 5.15
CA LEU A 236 -26.81 -7.51 5.40
C LEU A 236 -26.60 -8.57 6.49
N ASP A 237 -27.45 -8.59 7.51
CA ASP A 237 -27.49 -9.66 8.53
C ASP A 237 -27.74 -11.02 7.88
N MET A 238 -28.77 -11.11 7.02
CA MET A 238 -29.11 -12.33 6.28
C MET A 238 -27.99 -12.73 5.30
N MET A 239 -27.37 -11.78 4.61
CA MET A 239 -26.25 -12.05 3.70
C MET A 239 -25.02 -12.57 4.46
N THR A 240 -24.68 -11.97 5.60
CA THR A 240 -23.54 -12.38 6.44
C THR A 240 -23.79 -13.75 7.05
N LYS A 241 -24.98 -14.00 7.62
CA LYS A 241 -25.35 -15.32 8.14
C LYS A 241 -25.40 -16.39 7.05
N GLY A 242 -25.80 -16.01 5.83
CA GLY A 242 -25.71 -16.85 4.63
C GLY A 242 -24.28 -17.22 4.25
N LEU A 243 -23.37 -16.23 4.29
CA LEU A 243 -21.94 -16.40 4.06
C LEU A 243 -21.33 -17.36 5.10
N LEU A 244 -21.55 -17.10 6.39
CA LEU A 244 -21.06 -17.92 7.50
C LEU A 244 -21.56 -19.37 7.39
N TRP A 245 -22.86 -19.56 7.18
CA TRP A 245 -23.46 -20.88 7.00
C TRP A 245 -22.84 -21.66 5.84
N ALA A 246 -22.59 -20.97 4.70
CA ALA A 246 -22.04 -21.56 3.49
C ALA A 246 -20.59 -22.02 3.68
N VAL A 247 -19.73 -21.23 4.34
CA VAL A 247 -18.35 -21.65 4.69
C VAL A 247 -18.29 -22.63 5.87
N GLY A 248 -19.43 -23.01 6.47
CA GLY A 248 -19.47 -23.93 7.61
C GLY A 248 -19.11 -23.30 8.95
N ARG A 249 -19.03 -21.97 9.02
CA ARG A 249 -18.99 -21.20 10.26
C ARG A 249 -20.37 -21.16 10.91
N ASP A 250 -20.42 -20.84 12.20
CA ASP A 250 -21.63 -20.81 13.01
C ASP A 250 -22.23 -19.40 12.99
N PRO A 251 -23.41 -19.17 12.36
CA PRO A 251 -23.98 -17.83 12.26
C PRO A 251 -24.55 -17.25 13.57
N GLU A 252 -24.54 -17.98 14.68
CA GLU A 252 -24.84 -17.43 16.02
C GLU A 252 -23.57 -16.97 16.75
N ARG A 253 -22.44 -17.66 16.53
CA ARG A 253 -21.16 -17.37 17.19
C ARG A 253 -20.27 -16.41 16.41
N ASP A 254 -20.27 -16.53 15.08
CA ASP A 254 -19.29 -15.88 14.18
C ASP A 254 -19.85 -14.61 13.53
N PHE A 255 -21.12 -14.29 13.82
CA PHE A 255 -21.81 -13.06 13.44
C PHE A 255 -21.76 -12.04 14.58
N HIS A 256 -21.41 -10.80 14.28
CA HIS A 256 -21.62 -9.66 15.16
C HIS A 256 -22.57 -8.64 14.52
N ALA A 257 -23.31 -7.90 15.34
CA ALA A 257 -24.10 -6.79 14.85
C ALA A 257 -23.16 -5.60 14.56
N ALA A 258 -23.36 -4.97 13.40
CA ALA A 258 -22.72 -3.70 13.06
C ALA A 258 -23.15 -2.59 14.05
N SER A 259 -22.32 -1.56 14.23
CA SER A 259 -22.71 -0.41 15.04
C SER A 259 -23.77 0.44 14.34
N GLU A 260 -24.47 1.29 15.10
CA GLU A 260 -25.37 2.28 14.52
C GLU A 260 -24.67 3.25 13.55
N GLN A 261 -23.35 3.44 13.70
CA GLN A 261 -22.60 4.34 12.82
C GLN A 261 -22.30 3.64 11.49
N ASP A 262 -21.83 2.39 11.52
CA ASP A 262 -21.59 1.57 10.33
C ASP A 262 -22.86 1.47 9.49
N ASP A 263 -23.99 1.14 10.11
CA ASP A 263 -25.27 1.01 9.41
C ASP A 263 -25.74 2.35 8.79
N LYS A 264 -25.44 3.51 9.41
CA LYS A 264 -25.72 4.83 8.82
C LYS A 264 -24.81 5.11 7.62
N GLU A 265 -23.53 4.75 7.70
CA GLU A 265 -22.55 4.95 6.61
C GLU A 265 -22.84 4.04 5.42
N ILE A 266 -23.13 2.76 5.66
CA ILE A 266 -23.56 1.79 4.64
C ILE A 266 -24.88 2.25 4.00
N GLN A 267 -25.84 2.72 4.79
CA GLN A 267 -27.10 3.27 4.27
C GLN A 267 -26.89 4.54 3.44
N ALA A 268 -25.86 5.36 3.74
CA ALA A 268 -25.51 6.54 2.95
C ALA A 268 -24.90 6.19 1.58
N LEU A 269 -24.26 5.03 1.41
CA LEU A 269 -23.71 4.57 0.12
C LEU A 269 -24.76 4.55 -1.00
N VAL A 270 -26.03 4.30 -0.65
CA VAL A 270 -27.18 4.34 -1.56
C VAL A 270 -27.28 5.65 -2.35
N ALA A 271 -26.97 6.78 -1.70
CA ALA A 271 -26.99 8.11 -2.30
C ALA A 271 -25.57 8.67 -2.60
N ALA A 272 -24.52 8.11 -1.99
CA ALA A 272 -23.15 8.55 -2.18
C ALA A 272 -22.74 8.50 -3.66
N PRO A 273 -22.02 9.51 -4.20
CA PRO A 273 -21.50 9.46 -5.55
C PRO A 273 -20.66 8.19 -5.78
N VAL A 274 -20.96 7.45 -6.85
CA VAL A 274 -20.04 6.45 -7.37
C VAL A 274 -18.87 7.20 -8.01
N PRO A 275 -17.60 6.84 -7.73
CA PRO A 275 -16.43 7.38 -8.42
C PRO A 275 -16.43 7.03 -9.92
N THR A 276 -17.23 7.74 -10.70
CA THR A 276 -17.13 7.69 -12.16
C THR A 276 -15.80 8.29 -12.59
N SER A 277 -15.18 7.70 -13.60
CA SER A 277 -13.94 8.18 -14.21
C SER A 277 -14.15 9.52 -14.94
N GLY A 278 -14.28 10.59 -14.15
CA GLY A 278 -14.36 11.98 -14.57
C GLY A 278 -15.77 12.55 -14.77
N SER A 279 -16.32 13.19 -13.73
CA SER A 279 -16.98 14.49 -13.90
C SER A 279 -17.02 15.28 -12.57
N ASN A 280 -16.73 16.59 -12.62
CA ASN A 280 -16.75 17.48 -11.45
C ASN A 280 -18.12 18.16 -11.34
N VAL A 281 -18.86 17.92 -10.25
CA VAL A 281 -20.01 18.74 -9.83
C VAL A 281 -19.97 18.87 -8.30
N LEU A 282 -20.12 20.08 -7.78
CA LEU A 282 -20.17 20.36 -6.33
C LEU A 282 -21.61 20.20 -5.78
N PRO A 283 -21.81 19.75 -4.52
CA PRO A 283 -23.15 19.64 -3.93
C PRO A 283 -23.80 21.00 -3.67
N GLN A 284 -25.11 21.13 -3.96
CA GLN A 284 -25.80 22.44 -4.03
C GLN A 284 -26.49 22.94 -2.75
N ASN A 285 -26.77 22.08 -1.77
CA ASN A 285 -27.63 22.42 -0.61
C ASN A 285 -26.92 22.13 0.72
N CYS A 286 -26.73 23.14 1.57
CA CYS A 286 -26.09 22.94 2.90
C CYS A 286 -26.67 23.78 4.05
N CYS A 287 -27.72 24.60 3.83
CA CYS A 287 -28.21 25.57 4.82
C CYS A 287 -29.73 25.49 5.12
N GLY A 288 -30.37 24.34 4.85
CA GLY A 288 -31.82 24.17 4.98
C GLY A 288 -32.32 23.63 6.33
N GLU A 289 -31.62 22.65 6.91
CA GLU A 289 -32.06 22.01 8.16
C GLU A 289 -31.60 22.81 9.40
N GLY A 290 -32.51 23.06 10.34
CA GLY A 290 -32.25 23.87 11.55
C GLY A 290 -32.15 25.39 11.35
N ASN A 291 -32.14 25.89 10.10
CA ASN A 291 -32.11 27.32 9.80
C ASN A 291 -33.52 27.96 9.89
N LEU A 292 -33.75 28.77 10.92
CA LEU A 292 -35.01 29.52 11.13
C LEU A 292 -35.31 30.53 10.02
N ALA A 293 -34.30 31.01 9.30
CA ALA A 293 -34.44 31.90 8.16
C ALA A 293 -34.74 31.17 6.84
N TYR A 294 -34.63 29.84 6.78
CA TYR A 294 -34.86 29.08 5.55
C TYR A 294 -36.29 29.24 5.02
N GLY A 295 -36.39 29.56 3.73
CA GLY A 295 -37.65 29.83 3.02
C GLY A 295 -38.41 31.08 3.49
N LYS A 296 -37.82 31.94 4.33
CA LYS A 296 -38.53 33.06 4.95
C LYS A 296 -38.66 34.30 4.06
N PRO A 297 -39.72 35.11 4.21
CA PRO A 297 -39.87 36.36 3.47
C PRO A 297 -38.71 37.32 3.71
N VAL A 298 -38.15 37.86 2.63
CA VAL A 298 -37.05 38.83 2.66
C VAL A 298 -37.48 40.15 2.05
N THR A 299 -37.13 41.25 2.72
CA THR A 299 -37.23 42.63 2.21
C THR A 299 -35.84 43.24 2.11
N SER A 300 -35.59 44.13 1.15
CA SER A 300 -34.28 44.79 1.00
C SER A 300 -34.45 46.23 0.53
N LYS A 301 -33.46 47.07 0.83
CA LYS A 301 -33.40 48.46 0.33
C LYS A 301 -33.29 48.53 -1.19
N SER A 302 -32.52 47.61 -1.77
CA SER A 302 -32.34 47.45 -3.22
C SER A 302 -31.98 46.01 -3.56
N GLU A 303 -32.02 45.67 -4.85
CA GLU A 303 -31.49 44.41 -5.37
C GLU A 303 -30.95 44.58 -6.80
N GLN A 304 -29.89 43.86 -7.13
CA GLN A 304 -29.33 43.75 -8.47
C GLN A 304 -30.23 42.85 -9.32
N ARG A 305 -30.33 43.16 -10.62
CA ARG A 305 -30.94 42.27 -11.60
C ARG A 305 -30.42 40.83 -11.44
N ASP A 306 -31.35 39.88 -11.42
CA ASP A 306 -31.13 38.43 -11.31
C ASP A 306 -30.51 37.94 -9.99
N ASN A 307 -30.18 38.82 -9.02
CA ASN A 307 -29.66 38.48 -7.69
C ASN A 307 -30.63 38.96 -6.59
N PHE A 308 -31.86 38.44 -6.67
CA PHE A 308 -33.02 38.86 -5.88
C PHE A 308 -32.89 38.53 -4.38
N ARG A 309 -33.54 39.35 -3.54
CA ARG A 309 -33.55 39.19 -2.07
C ARG A 309 -34.06 37.84 -1.57
N LYS A 310 -34.94 37.17 -2.32
CA LYS A 310 -35.45 35.83 -2.00
C LYS A 310 -34.36 34.75 -1.93
N HIS A 311 -33.21 34.96 -2.57
CA HIS A 311 -32.12 34.00 -2.56
C HIS A 311 -31.33 34.00 -1.24
N LEU A 312 -31.47 35.02 -0.39
CA LEU A 312 -30.77 35.08 0.90
C LEU A 312 -31.17 33.93 1.85
N THR A 313 -32.27 33.25 1.56
CA THR A 313 -32.94 32.28 2.44
C THR A 313 -33.34 31.02 1.68
N ASP A 314 -32.78 30.76 0.50
CA ASP A 314 -33.20 29.64 -0.36
C ASP A 314 -32.43 28.32 -0.10
N GLY A 315 -31.47 28.34 0.82
CA GLY A 315 -30.68 27.20 1.31
C GLY A 315 -29.49 26.82 0.43
N ARG A 316 -29.19 27.62 -0.61
CA ARG A 316 -28.20 27.32 -1.64
C ARG A 316 -27.03 28.28 -1.59
N LEU A 317 -25.83 27.79 -1.83
CA LEU A 317 -24.62 28.63 -1.93
C LEU A 317 -24.20 28.96 -3.37
N ASP A 318 -25.10 28.79 -4.34
CA ASP A 318 -24.92 29.16 -5.76
C ASP A 318 -25.93 30.21 -6.27
N THR A 319 -26.91 30.58 -5.46
CA THR A 319 -27.81 31.74 -5.63
C THR A 319 -27.57 32.75 -4.50
N ARG A 320 -27.82 34.04 -4.75
CA ARG A 320 -27.51 35.11 -3.78
C ARG A 320 -28.42 36.31 -3.89
N TRP A 321 -28.55 37.04 -2.78
CA TRP A 321 -28.95 38.45 -2.81
C TRP A 321 -27.74 39.34 -3.08
N CYS A 322 -27.93 40.38 -3.89
CA CYS A 322 -26.96 41.44 -4.09
C CYS A 322 -27.70 42.79 -4.16
N ALA A 323 -27.21 43.84 -3.50
CA ALA A 323 -27.74 45.19 -3.61
C ALA A 323 -27.48 45.80 -5.01
N ALA A 324 -28.17 46.88 -5.37
CA ALA A 324 -28.06 47.51 -6.69
C ALA A 324 -26.75 48.32 -6.92
N GLY A 325 -25.78 48.29 -5.99
CA GLY A 325 -24.48 48.95 -6.14
C GLY A 325 -23.60 48.94 -4.89
N PRO A 326 -22.38 49.52 -4.95
CA PRO A 326 -21.36 49.47 -3.89
C PRO A 326 -21.61 50.45 -2.71
N ARG A 327 -22.83 50.96 -2.54
CA ARG A 327 -23.10 52.07 -1.62
C ARG A 327 -23.12 51.57 -0.17
N PRO A 328 -22.63 52.34 0.81
CA PRO A 328 -22.88 52.06 2.21
C PRO A 328 -24.37 52.26 2.55
N ASN A 329 -24.79 51.70 3.68
CA ASN A 329 -26.16 51.72 4.19
C ASN A 329 -27.16 51.00 3.27
N GLU A 330 -26.72 50.01 2.50
CA GLU A 330 -27.61 49.00 1.91
C GLU A 330 -28.01 47.99 2.97
N TRP A 331 -29.27 47.55 2.99
CA TRP A 331 -29.77 46.62 4.02
C TRP A 331 -30.71 45.57 3.45
N VAL A 332 -30.77 44.44 4.15
CA VAL A 332 -31.67 43.32 3.89
C VAL A 332 -32.23 42.80 5.21
N THR A 333 -33.52 42.47 5.24
CA THR A 333 -34.27 42.08 6.43
C THR A 333 -35.07 40.81 6.14
N VAL A 334 -34.91 39.80 6.99
CA VAL A 334 -35.69 38.55 6.96
C VAL A 334 -36.76 38.59 8.05
N ASP A 335 -38.02 38.26 7.70
CA ASP A 335 -39.12 38.04 8.64
C ASP A 335 -39.22 36.53 8.94
N LEU A 336 -38.83 36.11 10.14
CA LEU A 336 -38.95 34.72 10.63
C LEU A 336 -40.42 34.26 10.77
N GLN A 337 -41.38 35.19 10.59
CA GLN A 337 -42.85 35.05 10.66
C GLN A 337 -43.41 34.75 12.06
N LYS A 338 -42.65 34.06 12.90
CA LYS A 338 -42.93 33.82 14.31
C LYS A 338 -41.78 34.39 15.15
N PRO A 339 -42.07 35.07 16.28
CA PRO A 339 -41.02 35.39 17.25
C PRO A 339 -40.32 34.12 17.73
N ALA A 340 -39.00 34.16 17.79
CA ALA A 340 -38.14 33.09 18.27
C ALA A 340 -37.03 33.67 19.14
N HIS A 341 -36.53 32.88 20.10
CA HIS A 341 -35.28 33.19 20.77
C HIS A 341 -34.14 32.84 19.82
N VAL A 342 -33.49 33.85 19.23
CA VAL A 342 -32.32 33.62 18.36
C VAL A 342 -31.05 33.64 19.20
N ARG A 343 -30.26 32.57 19.10
CA ARG A 343 -29.00 32.41 19.84
C ARG A 343 -27.76 32.38 18.95
N ALA A 344 -27.92 32.10 17.66
CA ALA A 344 -26.84 32.19 16.69
C ALA A 344 -27.35 32.65 15.33
N LEU A 345 -26.50 33.33 14.59
CA LEU A 345 -26.70 33.62 13.18
C LEU A 345 -25.38 33.48 12.40
N ARG A 346 -25.46 33.25 11.10
CA ARG A 346 -24.29 33.15 10.23
C ARG A 346 -24.56 33.76 8.86
N LEU A 347 -23.65 34.66 8.46
CA LEU A 347 -23.69 35.38 7.19
C LEU A 347 -22.71 34.74 6.21
N HIS A 348 -23.17 34.48 4.98
CA HIS A 348 -22.33 33.98 3.88
C HIS A 348 -22.09 35.05 2.83
N TRP A 349 -21.09 35.92 3.01
CA TRP A 349 -20.79 36.99 2.05
C TRP A 349 -20.30 36.44 0.69
N GLU A 350 -20.56 37.19 -0.39
CA GLU A 350 -20.26 36.75 -1.76
C GLU A 350 -18.79 36.32 -1.96
N LYS A 351 -17.84 37.18 -1.57
CA LYS A 351 -16.40 36.96 -1.82
C LYS A 351 -15.74 36.23 -0.66
N ARG A 352 -15.28 35.00 -0.95
CA ARG A 352 -14.69 34.09 0.05
C ARG A 352 -13.30 34.48 0.53
N ASN A 353 -12.48 35.11 -0.33
CA ASN A 353 -11.08 35.44 -0.04
C ASN A 353 -10.80 36.94 -0.15
N GLY A 354 -9.91 37.46 0.71
CA GLY A 354 -9.32 38.81 0.58
C GLY A 354 -10.22 40.01 0.88
N VAL A 355 -11.53 39.82 1.06
CA VAL A 355 -12.48 40.91 1.34
C VAL A 355 -12.88 40.94 2.81
N THR A 356 -12.78 42.12 3.42
CA THR A 356 -13.27 42.44 4.75
C THR A 356 -14.56 43.24 4.63
N TYR A 357 -15.68 42.64 5.04
CA TYR A 357 -17.01 43.29 5.08
C TYR A 357 -17.23 43.97 6.44
N ARG A 358 -17.72 45.22 6.42
CA ARG A 358 -18.21 45.98 7.59
C ARG A 358 -19.73 46.05 7.54
N TYR A 359 -20.39 45.74 8.65
CA TYR A 359 -21.86 45.64 8.72
C TYR A 359 -22.35 45.73 10.16
N LEU A 360 -23.65 45.88 10.32
CA LEU A 360 -24.37 45.69 11.59
C LEU A 360 -25.40 44.57 11.41
N VAL A 361 -25.73 43.87 12.49
CA VAL A 361 -26.94 43.03 12.54
C VAL A 361 -27.83 43.49 13.68
N GLU A 362 -29.12 43.66 13.37
CA GLU A 362 -30.13 44.17 14.27
C GLU A 362 -31.34 43.21 14.30
N THR A 363 -31.96 43.05 15.46
CA THR A 363 -33.18 42.25 15.63
C THR A 363 -34.36 43.10 16.06
N SER A 364 -35.57 42.63 15.78
CA SER A 364 -36.82 43.29 16.17
C SER A 364 -37.96 42.29 16.33
N SER A 365 -38.89 42.57 17.24
CA SER A 365 -40.16 41.84 17.35
C SER A 365 -41.28 42.44 16.48
N ASP A 366 -41.20 43.75 16.15
CA ASP A 366 -42.28 44.54 15.54
C ASP A 366 -41.91 45.24 14.21
N ASN A 367 -40.67 45.07 13.72
CA ASN A 367 -40.07 45.71 12.54
C ASN A 367 -39.89 47.24 12.67
N LYS A 368 -40.14 47.83 13.85
CA LYS A 368 -40.10 49.28 14.12
C LYS A 368 -39.02 49.66 15.12
N LYS A 369 -38.95 48.94 16.26
CA LYS A 369 -37.89 49.09 17.27
C LYS A 369 -36.82 48.03 17.01
N TRP A 370 -35.57 48.46 16.92
CA TRP A 370 -34.44 47.63 16.54
C TRP A 370 -33.40 47.60 17.65
N THR A 371 -32.94 46.40 17.97
CA THR A 371 -31.84 46.16 18.92
C THR A 371 -30.63 45.68 18.11
N GLN A 372 -29.51 46.40 18.19
CA GLN A 372 -28.27 45.94 17.58
C GLN A 372 -27.73 44.73 18.35
N VAL A 373 -27.53 43.61 17.65
CA VAL A 373 -27.03 42.34 18.23
C VAL A 373 -25.62 42.00 17.75
N VAL A 374 -25.17 42.60 16.64
CA VAL A 374 -23.79 42.49 16.14
C VAL A 374 -23.33 43.85 15.66
N ASP A 375 -22.17 44.29 16.17
CA ASP A 375 -21.40 45.39 15.59
C ASP A 375 -20.16 44.85 14.88
N ALA A 376 -20.13 44.98 13.55
CA ALA A 376 -18.95 44.72 12.74
C ALA A 376 -18.54 45.97 11.95
N SER A 377 -18.87 47.17 12.44
CA SER A 377 -18.54 48.45 11.80
C SER A 377 -17.04 48.67 11.70
N GLU A 378 -16.24 48.25 12.68
CA GLU A 378 -14.77 48.33 12.65
C GLU A 378 -14.09 47.03 12.20
N ASN A 379 -14.80 46.08 11.57
CA ASN A 379 -14.20 44.81 11.18
C ASN A 379 -12.98 45.02 10.24
N LYS A 380 -11.83 44.45 10.64
CA LYS A 380 -10.57 44.42 9.90
C LYS A 380 -10.21 43.02 9.36
N LYS A 381 -10.92 41.97 9.78
CA LYS A 381 -10.64 40.57 9.42
C LYS A 381 -11.33 40.16 8.10
N PRO A 382 -10.60 39.65 7.09
CA PRO A 382 -11.18 39.21 5.82
C PRO A 382 -11.86 37.83 5.91
N GLY A 383 -12.79 37.54 4.99
CA GLY A 383 -13.42 36.21 4.82
C GLY A 383 -14.95 36.24 4.70
N ALA A 384 -15.51 35.28 3.94
CA ALA A 384 -16.95 35.27 3.62
C ALA A 384 -17.88 34.84 4.76
N ILE A 385 -17.52 33.82 5.52
CA ILE A 385 -18.44 33.24 6.51
C ILE A 385 -18.25 33.96 7.84
N ARG A 386 -19.36 34.45 8.42
CA ARG A 386 -19.36 35.19 9.70
C ARG A 386 -20.47 34.66 10.59
N ALA A 387 -20.12 33.68 11.43
CA ALA A 387 -20.96 33.24 12.53
C ALA A 387 -20.87 34.22 13.71
N HIS A 388 -21.99 34.45 14.37
CA HIS A 388 -22.13 35.25 15.58
C HIS A 388 -22.99 34.47 16.58
N GLN A 389 -22.49 34.31 17.80
CA GLN A 389 -23.33 33.93 18.94
C GLN A 389 -23.95 35.22 19.47
N ILE A 390 -25.26 35.21 19.69
CA ILE A 390 -26.03 36.36 20.17
C ILE A 390 -27.04 35.89 21.22
N ASP A 391 -27.68 36.81 21.93
CA ASP A 391 -28.79 36.50 22.81
C ASP A 391 -29.95 37.46 22.50
N ALA A 392 -30.89 37.00 21.66
CA ALA A 392 -31.93 37.84 21.10
C ALA A 392 -33.33 37.19 21.27
N PRO A 393 -33.92 37.25 22.49
CA PRO A 393 -35.28 36.79 22.73
C PRO A 393 -36.30 37.58 21.90
N ASP A 394 -37.47 36.98 21.65
CA ASP A 394 -38.60 37.56 20.91
C ASP A 394 -38.28 38.14 19.52
N THR A 395 -37.20 37.66 18.89
CA THR A 395 -36.80 38.08 17.54
C THR A 395 -37.77 37.54 16.50
N ARG A 396 -38.41 38.43 15.76
CA ARG A 396 -39.17 38.09 14.54
C ARG A 396 -38.47 38.55 13.27
N TYR A 397 -37.79 39.69 13.30
CA TYR A 397 -37.10 40.27 12.15
C TYR A 397 -35.60 40.34 12.42
N VAL A 398 -34.79 39.96 11.43
CA VAL A 398 -33.32 40.09 11.45
C VAL A 398 -32.90 40.96 10.28
N ARG A 399 -32.29 42.11 10.55
CA ARG A 399 -31.78 43.06 9.55
C ARG A 399 -30.25 43.06 9.54
N ILE A 400 -29.67 42.98 8.35
CA ILE A 400 -28.25 43.14 8.09
C ILE A 400 -28.06 44.44 7.32
N THR A 401 -27.28 45.36 7.90
CA THR A 401 -26.97 46.68 7.31
C THR A 401 -25.50 46.71 6.90
N PHE A 402 -25.22 46.79 5.60
CA PHE A 402 -23.88 46.88 5.03
C PHE A 402 -23.31 48.30 5.16
N LEU A 403 -22.15 48.43 5.77
CA LEU A 403 -21.46 49.71 5.99
C LEU A 403 -20.27 49.93 5.04
N GLY A 404 -19.89 48.90 4.27
CA GLY A 404 -18.80 48.96 3.30
C GLY A 404 -17.92 47.72 3.33
N ALA A 405 -16.95 47.65 2.44
CA ALA A 405 -15.96 46.57 2.41
C ALA A 405 -14.59 47.09 1.96
N THR A 406 -13.57 46.22 1.95
CA THR A 406 -12.30 46.48 1.26
C THR A 406 -12.46 46.26 -0.24
N GLY A 407 -11.97 47.21 -1.05
CA GLY A 407 -12.30 47.30 -2.48
C GLY A 407 -13.71 47.85 -2.72
N ASN A 408 -14.06 48.12 -3.98
CA ASN A 408 -15.33 48.75 -4.35
C ASN A 408 -16.49 47.71 -4.41
N MET A 409 -16.57 46.87 -3.37
CA MET A 409 -17.43 45.69 -3.29
C MET A 409 -18.84 46.02 -2.83
N TRP A 410 -19.82 45.21 -3.27
CA TRP A 410 -21.24 45.44 -3.04
C TRP A 410 -21.73 44.65 -1.83
N ALA A 411 -22.86 45.07 -1.23
CA ALA A 411 -23.57 44.26 -0.25
C ALA A 411 -24.13 43.02 -0.96
N SER A 412 -23.57 41.83 -0.70
CA SER A 412 -24.08 40.59 -1.26
C SER A 412 -23.77 39.38 -0.38
N LEU A 413 -24.81 38.57 -0.20
CA LEU A 413 -24.84 37.39 0.67
C LEU A 413 -25.43 36.25 -0.15
N TRP A 414 -24.74 35.10 -0.17
CA TRP A 414 -25.29 33.83 -0.66
C TRP A 414 -26.48 33.43 0.23
N GLU A 415 -26.28 33.39 1.56
CA GLU A 415 -27.26 32.87 2.52
C GLU A 415 -27.17 33.58 3.88
N LEU A 416 -28.28 33.61 4.62
CA LEU A 416 -28.37 33.92 6.05
C LEU A 416 -28.88 32.68 6.81
N GLU A 417 -28.08 32.17 7.73
CA GLU A 417 -28.55 31.22 8.74
C GLU A 417 -28.93 31.94 10.04
N VAL A 418 -30.04 31.51 10.66
CA VAL A 418 -30.50 31.95 11.98
C VAL A 418 -30.91 30.71 12.78
N SER A 419 -30.53 30.58 14.05
CA SER A 419 -30.88 29.42 14.89
C SER A 419 -31.27 29.82 16.32
N ALA A 420 -32.12 28.98 16.93
CA ALA A 420 -32.48 29.06 18.35
C ALA A 420 -31.43 28.42 19.28
N ASP A 421 -30.47 27.70 18.72
CA ASP A 421 -29.39 27.01 19.41
C ASP A 421 -28.03 27.37 18.78
N LYS A 422 -26.93 26.79 19.29
CA LYS A 422 -25.61 26.97 18.67
C LYS A 422 -25.67 26.41 17.25
N LEU A 423 -25.44 27.26 16.24
CA LEU A 423 -25.26 26.81 14.87
C LEU A 423 -24.11 25.78 14.80
N PRO A 424 -24.28 24.65 14.08
CA PRO A 424 -23.21 23.67 13.92
C PRO A 424 -22.02 24.33 13.23
N ASP A 425 -20.81 23.94 13.62
CA ASP A 425 -19.61 24.43 12.98
C ASP A 425 -19.62 23.97 11.51
N ILE A 426 -19.58 24.93 10.57
CA ILE A 426 -19.39 24.57 9.16
C ILE A 426 -18.01 23.96 9.08
N ALA A 427 -17.95 22.67 8.75
CA ALA A 427 -16.73 21.99 8.39
C ALA A 427 -15.95 22.90 7.45
N THR A 428 -14.73 23.27 7.84
CA THR A 428 -13.95 24.29 7.13
C THR A 428 -13.64 23.78 5.74
N VAL A 429 -14.54 24.07 4.79
CA VAL A 429 -14.24 24.15 3.37
C VAL A 429 -13.33 25.36 3.23
N THR A 430 -12.07 25.16 3.65
CA THR A 430 -10.91 25.76 3.04
C THR A 430 -11.24 25.81 1.57
N PRO A 431 -11.33 27.00 0.95
CA PRO A 431 -11.66 27.09 -0.46
C PRO A 431 -10.76 26.10 -1.17
N ALA A 432 -11.33 25.25 -2.01
CA ALA A 432 -10.53 24.52 -2.96
C ALA A 432 -9.69 25.58 -3.68
N VAL A 433 -8.41 25.66 -3.32
CA VAL A 433 -7.42 26.24 -4.19
C VAL A 433 -7.66 25.51 -5.49
N ALA A 434 -7.84 26.23 -6.59
CA ALA A 434 -7.79 25.64 -7.91
C ALA A 434 -6.34 25.23 -8.24
N GLY A 435 -5.72 24.49 -7.33
CA GLY A 435 -4.53 23.70 -7.52
C GLY A 435 -5.03 22.36 -7.99
N SER A 436 -4.53 21.94 -9.16
CA SER A 436 -4.85 20.68 -9.82
C SER A 436 -4.89 19.52 -8.81
N GLY A 437 -6.10 19.12 -8.41
CA GLY A 437 -6.32 17.97 -7.53
C GLY A 437 -5.64 16.74 -8.12
N SER A 438 -5.23 15.83 -7.25
CA SER A 438 -4.68 14.54 -7.67
C SER A 438 -5.73 13.82 -8.51
N SER A 439 -5.34 13.36 -9.70
CA SER A 439 -6.24 12.80 -10.70
C SER A 439 -5.59 11.58 -11.34
N VAL A 440 -6.38 10.55 -11.65
CA VAL A 440 -5.92 9.43 -12.49
C VAL A 440 -5.31 9.93 -13.82
N LYS A 441 -5.78 11.09 -14.34
CA LYS A 441 -5.25 11.74 -15.55
C LYS A 441 -3.80 12.26 -15.43
N ASP A 442 -3.28 12.41 -14.21
CA ASP A 442 -1.88 12.76 -13.97
C ASP A 442 -0.93 11.58 -14.25
N VAL A 443 -1.48 10.34 -14.26
CA VAL A 443 -0.73 9.10 -14.41
C VAL A 443 -0.95 8.53 -15.82
N LYS A 444 0.13 8.09 -16.46
CA LYS A 444 0.12 7.45 -17.79
C LYS A 444 0.88 6.13 -17.74
N THR A 445 0.14 5.04 -17.89
CA THR A 445 0.62 3.65 -17.94
C THR A 445 0.90 3.17 -19.37
N PRO A 446 1.56 2.00 -19.52
CA PRO A 446 1.55 1.26 -20.78
C PRO A 446 0.12 0.79 -21.14
N PRO A 447 -0.16 0.46 -22.41
CA PRO A 447 -1.43 -0.15 -22.80
C PRO A 447 -1.72 -1.43 -22.01
N GLY A 448 -2.97 -1.62 -21.61
CA GLY A 448 -3.39 -2.81 -20.85
C GLY A 448 -3.16 -2.74 -19.34
N PHE A 449 -2.99 -1.54 -18.77
CA PHE A 449 -2.93 -1.31 -17.32
C PHE A 449 -3.99 -0.32 -16.86
N GLU A 450 -4.59 -0.58 -15.70
CA GLU A 450 -5.53 0.28 -15.00
C GLU A 450 -4.82 1.07 -13.88
N VAL A 451 -5.32 2.28 -13.59
CA VAL A 451 -4.79 3.15 -12.54
C VAL A 451 -5.92 3.66 -11.66
N ARG A 452 -5.71 3.65 -10.35
CA ARG A 452 -6.65 4.12 -9.33
C ARG A 452 -5.92 5.02 -8.35
N LEU A 453 -6.58 6.06 -7.85
CA LEU A 453 -6.02 6.90 -6.77
C LEU A 453 -6.27 6.19 -5.45
N PHE A 454 -5.30 5.37 -5.05
CA PHE A 454 -5.37 4.58 -3.82
C PHE A 454 -5.44 5.48 -2.58
N GLY A 455 -4.57 6.49 -2.49
CA GLY A 455 -4.59 7.48 -1.42
C GLY A 455 -4.56 8.89 -2.01
N SER A 456 -5.38 9.80 -1.47
CA SER A 456 -5.40 11.19 -1.93
C SER A 456 -5.53 12.20 -0.78
N PRO A 457 -5.04 13.44 -0.95
CA PRO A 457 -5.08 14.43 0.11
C PRO A 457 -6.48 15.05 0.25
N PRO A 458 -6.85 15.54 1.45
CA PRO A 458 -5.96 15.85 2.58
C PRO A 458 -5.60 14.65 3.47
N GLU A 459 -6.25 13.50 3.29
CA GLU A 459 -6.11 12.32 4.15
C GLU A 459 -4.78 11.59 3.97
N VAL A 460 -4.45 11.21 2.73
CA VAL A 460 -3.13 10.68 2.36
C VAL A 460 -2.37 11.77 1.60
N ASN A 461 -1.45 12.45 2.30
CA ASN A 461 -0.72 13.60 1.79
C ASN A 461 0.81 13.45 1.98
N TYR A 462 1.59 14.32 1.32
CA TYR A 462 3.07 14.35 1.37
C TYR A 462 3.79 12.97 1.38
N PRO A 463 3.42 12.01 0.51
CA PRO A 463 4.02 10.68 0.57
C PRO A 463 5.46 10.74 0.03
N VAL A 464 6.43 10.44 0.89
CA VAL A 464 7.87 10.47 0.56
C VAL A 464 8.49 9.08 0.49
N CYS A 465 7.91 8.10 1.18
CA CYS A 465 8.20 6.67 1.04
C CYS A 465 6.91 5.85 1.25
N LEU A 466 6.89 4.59 0.80
CA LEU A 466 5.84 3.63 1.11
C LEU A 466 6.37 2.19 1.20
N THR A 467 5.61 1.31 1.83
CA THR A 467 5.78 -0.14 1.67
C THR A 467 4.41 -0.83 1.68
N ALA A 468 4.28 -1.92 0.93
CA ALA A 468 3.08 -2.74 0.92
C ALA A 468 3.31 -4.02 1.75
N ALA A 469 2.42 -4.26 2.72
CA ALA A 469 2.33 -5.56 3.37
C ALA A 469 1.98 -6.64 2.34
N ALA A 470 2.42 -7.88 2.58
CA ALA A 470 2.09 -8.99 1.69
C ALA A 470 0.57 -9.09 1.44
N THR A 471 -0.21 -8.97 2.51
CA THR A 471 -1.68 -8.98 2.61
C THR A 471 -2.39 -7.83 1.89
N GLY A 472 -1.70 -6.72 1.62
CA GLY A 472 -2.18 -5.63 0.78
C GLY A 472 -2.43 -4.28 1.47
N GLU A 473 -2.25 -4.18 2.79
CA GLU A 473 -2.18 -2.87 3.44
C GLU A 473 -0.95 -2.09 2.97
N VAL A 474 -1.09 -0.78 2.81
CA VAL A 474 -0.01 0.09 2.37
C VAL A 474 0.32 1.06 3.50
N PHE A 475 1.58 1.04 3.93
CA PHE A 475 2.13 1.98 4.89
C PHE A 475 2.75 3.15 4.13
N VAL A 476 2.31 4.38 4.42
CA VAL A 476 2.71 5.59 3.70
C VAL A 476 3.44 6.53 4.64
N GLY A 477 4.72 6.80 4.36
CA GLY A 477 5.52 7.78 5.07
C GLY A 477 5.16 9.19 4.62
N VAL A 478 4.56 9.95 5.53
CA VAL A 478 4.15 11.34 5.35
C VAL A 478 5.25 12.24 5.93
N ASP A 479 5.77 13.16 5.12
CA ASP A 479 6.68 14.22 5.58
C ASP A 479 6.20 15.60 5.13
N GLU A 480 5.40 16.25 5.99
CA GLU A 480 4.94 17.64 5.76
C GLU A 480 6.07 18.68 5.88
N GLN A 481 7.22 18.32 6.47
CA GLN A 481 8.38 19.21 6.53
C GLN A 481 9.08 19.29 5.16
N GLY A 482 9.08 18.18 4.41
CA GLY A 482 9.85 18.05 3.18
C GLY A 482 11.35 18.18 3.44
N SER A 483 12.13 18.40 2.38
CA SER A 483 13.59 18.28 2.48
C SER A 483 14.29 19.34 3.35
N LEU A 484 13.71 20.53 3.56
CA LEU A 484 14.36 21.66 4.26
C LEU A 484 13.54 22.22 5.43
N GLY A 485 12.30 21.75 5.63
CA GLY A 485 11.49 22.06 6.81
C GLY A 485 12.08 21.46 8.08
N LYS A 486 11.69 22.03 9.24
CA LYS A 486 12.26 21.71 10.57
C LYS A 486 11.25 21.81 11.71
N GLU A 487 9.98 22.03 11.37
CA GLU A 487 8.91 22.23 12.36
C GLU A 487 8.46 20.84 12.85
N PRO A 488 8.72 20.47 14.11
CA PRO A 488 8.56 19.09 14.59
C PRO A 488 7.09 18.66 14.69
N GLY A 489 6.88 17.34 14.75
CA GLY A 489 5.55 16.73 14.86
C GLY A 489 4.76 16.75 13.54
N ARG A 490 5.46 16.80 12.41
CA ARG A 490 4.94 16.95 11.05
C ARG A 490 5.19 15.75 10.15
N GLY A 491 5.97 14.77 10.59
CA GLY A 491 5.99 13.45 9.98
C GLY A 491 5.06 12.45 10.69
N LYS A 492 4.67 11.41 9.95
CA LYS A 492 3.95 10.23 10.46
C LYS A 492 3.96 9.09 9.43
N VAL A 493 3.57 7.89 9.84
CA VAL A 493 3.22 6.81 8.93
C VAL A 493 1.71 6.56 9.02
N LEU A 494 1.04 6.55 7.88
CA LEU A 494 -0.35 6.13 7.77
C LEU A 494 -0.41 4.65 7.38
N ARG A 495 -1.32 3.88 7.97
CA ARG A 495 -1.77 2.59 7.42
C ARG A 495 -3.01 2.85 6.57
N CYS A 496 -3.01 2.33 5.34
CA CYS A 496 -4.08 2.52 4.35
C CYS A 496 -4.56 1.16 3.84
N ILE A 497 -5.88 0.92 3.88
CA ILE A 497 -6.50 -0.35 3.50
C ILE A 497 -7.65 -0.09 2.52
N ASP A 498 -7.71 -0.90 1.48
CA ASP A 498 -8.83 -1.02 0.53
C ASP A 498 -9.69 -2.22 0.96
N THR A 499 -10.75 -1.98 1.75
CA THR A 499 -11.58 -3.05 2.31
C THR A 499 -12.69 -3.52 1.37
N ASP A 500 -13.05 -2.71 0.37
CA ASP A 500 -14.04 -3.07 -0.65
C ASP A 500 -13.46 -3.52 -2.00
N GLY A 501 -12.14 -3.62 -2.10
CA GLY A 501 -11.40 -4.13 -3.25
C GLY A 501 -11.53 -3.26 -4.50
N ASP A 502 -11.98 -2.01 -4.38
CA ASP A 502 -12.16 -1.10 -5.51
C ASP A 502 -10.87 -0.37 -5.92
N GLY A 503 -9.79 -0.52 -5.14
CA GLY A 503 -8.47 0.06 -5.37
C GLY A 503 -8.31 1.48 -4.83
N VAL A 504 -9.23 1.94 -3.99
CA VAL A 504 -9.14 3.16 -3.18
C VAL A 504 -9.08 2.76 -1.70
N ALA A 505 -8.15 3.33 -0.94
CA ALA A 505 -8.11 3.13 0.50
C ALA A 505 -9.35 3.77 1.14
N ASP A 506 -10.10 3.00 1.90
CA ASP A 506 -11.32 3.42 2.60
C ASP A 506 -11.25 3.27 4.11
N GLN A 507 -10.19 2.64 4.63
CA GLN A 507 -9.72 2.81 6.00
C GLN A 507 -8.31 3.40 5.99
N VAL A 508 -8.14 4.53 6.68
CA VAL A 508 -6.85 5.20 6.86
C VAL A 508 -6.71 5.60 8.32
N ASN A 509 -5.62 5.17 8.95
CA ASN A 509 -5.29 5.53 10.33
C ASN A 509 -3.81 5.94 10.48
N GLU A 510 -3.49 6.71 11.52
CA GLU A 510 -2.11 7.04 11.89
C GLU A 510 -1.52 5.83 12.62
N PHE A 511 -0.57 5.13 12.00
CA PHE A 511 0.08 3.94 12.59
C PHE A 511 1.13 4.34 13.62
N ALA A 512 1.97 5.32 13.28
CA ALA A 512 3.03 5.83 14.15
C ALA A 512 3.37 7.28 13.83
N LYS A 513 3.99 7.99 14.78
CA LYS A 513 4.35 9.41 14.64
C LYS A 513 5.84 9.65 14.89
N MET A 514 6.51 10.24 13.89
CA MET A 514 7.93 10.57 13.88
C MET A 514 8.21 11.56 12.75
N ASP A 515 9.21 12.42 12.88
CA ASP A 515 9.58 13.36 11.82
C ASP A 515 10.51 12.73 10.78
N HIS A 516 10.37 13.14 9.51
CA HIS A 516 11.13 12.61 8.37
C HIS A 516 11.14 11.07 8.22
N PRO A 517 10.00 10.37 8.07
CA PRO A 517 10.04 8.98 7.61
C PRO A 517 10.64 8.91 6.20
N ARG A 518 11.68 8.10 5.97
CA ARG A 518 12.42 8.02 4.69
C ARG A 518 12.46 6.63 4.05
N GLY A 519 12.14 5.58 4.80
CA GLY A 519 12.06 4.22 4.29
C GLY A 519 11.33 3.33 5.28
N LEU A 520 10.59 2.36 4.76
CA LEU A 520 9.67 1.50 5.51
C LEU A 520 9.86 0.04 5.10
N ILE A 521 9.79 -0.88 6.06
CA ILE A 521 9.63 -2.32 5.81
C ILE A 521 8.58 -2.83 6.79
N TYR A 522 7.59 -3.61 6.33
CA TYR A 522 6.59 -4.25 7.16
C TYR A 522 6.64 -5.77 7.06
N ASP A 523 6.61 -6.47 8.19
CA ASP A 523 6.37 -7.92 8.29
C ASP A 523 5.65 -8.23 9.61
N ASN A 524 4.50 -8.89 9.55
CA ASN A 524 3.80 -9.48 10.71
C ASN A 524 3.70 -8.57 11.96
N GLY A 525 2.93 -7.47 11.86
CA GLY A 525 2.73 -6.50 12.96
C GLY A 525 3.94 -5.61 13.27
N SER A 526 5.09 -5.86 12.64
CA SER A 526 6.33 -5.11 12.84
C SER A 526 6.63 -4.18 11.65
N LEU A 527 6.81 -2.90 11.93
CA LEU A 527 7.19 -1.86 10.97
C LEU A 527 8.56 -1.28 11.33
N TRP A 528 9.58 -1.56 10.51
CA TRP A 528 10.86 -0.87 10.58
C TRP A 528 10.73 0.45 9.83
N VAL A 529 11.03 1.56 10.50
CA VAL A 529 11.02 2.91 9.94
C VAL A 529 12.41 3.52 10.08
N LEU A 530 13.04 3.87 8.96
CA LEU A 530 14.16 4.80 8.99
C LEU A 530 13.60 6.23 9.02
N HIS A 531 13.92 6.96 10.08
CA HIS A 531 13.60 8.38 10.24
C HIS A 531 14.81 9.13 10.82
N PRO A 532 15.60 9.84 10.00
CA PRO A 532 16.87 10.41 10.43
C PRO A 532 16.75 11.29 11.70
N PRO A 533 17.55 11.04 12.77
CA PRO A 533 18.77 10.24 12.83
C PRO A 533 18.60 8.81 13.38
N TYR A 534 17.43 8.18 13.26
CA TYR A 534 17.10 6.89 13.85
C TYR A 534 16.69 5.82 12.82
N LEU A 535 16.92 4.56 13.21
CA LEU A 535 16.13 3.41 12.73
C LEU A 535 15.32 2.91 13.93
N THR A 536 13.99 2.91 13.82
CA THR A 536 13.08 2.45 14.87
C THR A 536 12.22 1.31 14.35
N LEU A 537 12.04 0.29 15.18
CA LEU A 537 11.08 -0.77 15.01
C LEU A 537 9.83 -0.42 15.82
N PHE A 538 8.72 -0.25 15.13
CA PHE A 538 7.38 -0.07 15.70
C PHE A 538 6.64 -1.41 15.64
N ARG A 539 5.85 -1.73 16.66
CA ARG A 539 4.98 -2.91 16.66
C ARG A 539 3.55 -2.51 17.00
N ASP A 540 2.62 -3.26 16.43
CA ASP A 540 1.20 -3.33 16.71
C ASP A 540 0.97 -4.72 17.31
N THR A 541 0.83 -4.81 18.64
CA THR A 541 0.78 -6.08 19.38
C THR A 541 -0.63 -6.59 19.70
N ASP A 542 -1.66 -5.73 19.56
CA ASP A 542 -3.07 -6.10 19.75
C ASP A 542 -3.87 -6.19 18.43
N GLY A 543 -3.31 -5.74 17.31
CA GLY A 543 -3.88 -5.86 15.98
C GLY A 543 -4.88 -4.76 15.63
N ASP A 544 -4.94 -3.66 16.39
CA ASP A 544 -5.87 -2.55 16.12
C ASP A 544 -5.47 -1.69 14.90
N GLY A 545 -4.25 -1.88 14.39
CA GLY A 545 -3.69 -1.13 13.27
C GLY A 545 -2.88 0.09 13.66
N VAL A 546 -2.63 0.34 14.94
CA VAL A 546 -1.81 1.42 15.50
C VAL A 546 -0.64 0.81 16.26
N SER A 547 0.51 1.50 16.28
CA SER A 547 1.66 1.03 17.03
C SER A 547 1.54 1.37 18.53
N ASP A 548 1.61 0.34 19.36
CA ASP A 548 1.60 0.39 20.82
C ASP A 548 3.01 0.24 21.43
N GLU A 549 3.93 -0.48 20.77
CA GLU A 549 5.35 -0.57 21.16
C GLU A 549 6.31 0.08 20.15
N SER A 550 7.43 0.63 20.65
CA SER A 550 8.53 1.06 19.77
C SER A 550 9.93 0.85 20.38
N GLU A 551 10.91 0.53 19.52
CA GLU A 551 12.27 0.18 19.89
C GLU A 551 13.28 0.82 18.91
N VAL A 552 14.22 1.64 19.41
CA VAL A 552 15.25 2.25 18.56
C VAL A 552 16.39 1.25 18.32
N LEU A 553 16.56 0.82 17.07
CA LEU A 553 17.59 -0.13 16.62
C LEU A 553 18.93 0.54 16.32
N ILE A 554 18.90 1.77 15.77
CA ILE A 554 20.10 2.59 15.55
C ILE A 554 19.82 4.04 15.96
N LYS A 555 20.78 4.64 16.68
CA LYS A 555 20.82 6.08 16.98
C LYS A 555 21.96 6.73 16.20
N GLY A 556 21.80 7.96 15.70
CA GLY A 556 22.88 8.67 14.99
C GLY A 556 23.12 8.20 13.55
N ILE A 557 22.17 7.48 12.94
CA ILE A 557 22.27 7.02 11.54
C ILE A 557 21.91 8.14 10.56
N SER A 558 22.49 9.32 10.75
CA SER A 558 22.41 10.49 9.87
C SER A 558 23.55 11.46 10.18
N THR A 559 23.67 12.51 9.36
CA THR A 559 24.60 13.61 9.58
C THR A 559 24.25 14.41 10.84
N ASP A 560 25.28 14.84 11.56
CA ASP A 560 25.25 15.84 12.64
C ASP A 560 24.62 17.18 12.20
N GLU A 561 24.59 17.44 10.89
CA GLU A 561 24.02 18.62 10.26
C GLU A 561 22.49 18.57 10.06
N VAL A 562 21.79 17.48 10.44
CA VAL A 562 20.36 17.27 10.15
C VAL A 562 19.48 18.42 10.68
N ASN A 563 19.74 18.92 11.89
CA ASN A 563 19.02 20.07 12.47
C ASN A 563 19.23 21.38 11.66
N ARG A 564 20.34 21.49 10.92
CA ARG A 564 20.62 22.65 10.06
C ARG A 564 20.09 22.48 8.64
N ARG A 565 20.01 21.24 8.12
CA ARG A 565 19.69 20.97 6.71
C ARG A 565 18.33 20.31 6.44
N GLY A 566 17.68 19.74 7.46
CA GLY A 566 16.56 18.80 7.26
C GLY A 566 17.06 17.46 6.72
N ALA A 567 16.16 16.64 6.18
CA ALA A 567 16.45 15.35 5.53
C ALA A 567 17.03 15.48 4.09
N ASP A 568 17.81 16.54 3.84
CA ASP A 568 18.54 16.77 2.60
C ASP A 568 19.85 15.96 2.59
N HIS A 569 19.99 15.02 1.64
CA HIS A 569 21.20 14.20 1.47
C HIS A 569 21.61 13.40 2.72
N THR A 570 20.64 12.99 3.53
CA THR A 570 20.79 12.13 4.71
C THR A 570 20.75 10.64 4.33
N THR A 571 20.51 9.77 5.30
CA THR A 571 20.06 8.40 5.07
C THR A 571 18.60 8.37 4.57
N ASN A 572 18.26 7.40 3.71
CA ASN A 572 17.01 7.32 2.95
C ASN A 572 16.41 5.90 2.95
N GLY A 573 15.83 5.44 1.84
CA GLY A 573 15.10 4.17 1.70
C GLY A 573 15.81 2.95 2.30
N ILE A 574 14.99 2.04 2.83
CA ILE A 574 15.43 0.77 3.41
C ILE A 574 14.75 -0.41 2.72
N ARG A 575 15.50 -1.48 2.46
CA ARG A 575 14.99 -2.71 1.83
C ARG A 575 15.53 -3.94 2.52
N MET A 576 14.68 -4.93 2.82
CA MET A 576 15.14 -6.23 3.33
C MET A 576 15.57 -7.13 2.16
N GLY A 577 16.74 -7.74 2.25
CA GLY A 577 17.18 -8.80 1.36
C GLY A 577 16.65 -10.18 1.79
N ILE A 578 16.60 -11.15 0.87
CA ILE A 578 16.17 -12.53 1.19
C ILE A 578 17.20 -13.30 2.07
N ASP A 579 18.34 -12.65 2.36
CA ASP A 579 19.35 -12.98 3.37
C ASP A 579 19.03 -12.42 4.78
N GLY A 580 17.92 -11.69 4.90
CA GLY A 580 17.42 -11.08 6.13
C GLY A 580 18.21 -9.88 6.62
N TRP A 581 19.05 -9.27 5.79
CA TRP A 581 19.66 -7.97 6.10
C TRP A 581 18.72 -6.82 5.71
N ILE A 582 18.64 -5.79 6.54
CA ILE A 582 18.06 -4.50 6.17
C ILE A 582 19.18 -3.64 5.58
N TYR A 583 19.05 -3.29 4.31
CA TYR A 583 19.95 -2.41 3.57
C TYR A 583 19.43 -0.98 3.66
N ILE A 584 20.33 -0.02 3.91
CA ILE A 584 20.04 1.40 4.16
C ILE A 584 20.75 2.25 3.11
N ALA A 585 20.00 3.04 2.35
CA ALA A 585 20.53 4.03 1.42
C ALA A 585 21.13 5.24 2.16
N VAL A 586 22.33 5.69 1.77
CA VAL A 586 23.06 6.79 2.45
C VAL A 586 23.51 7.86 1.45
N GLY A 587 23.10 9.12 1.67
CA GLY A 587 23.55 10.31 0.94
C GLY A 587 24.90 10.88 1.43
N ASP A 588 25.46 11.87 0.71
CA ASP A 588 26.88 12.23 0.80
C ASP A 588 27.32 12.97 2.06
N PHE A 589 26.38 13.47 2.87
CA PHE A 589 26.70 13.94 4.21
C PHE A 589 26.96 12.79 5.20
N GLY A 590 26.60 11.57 4.81
CA GLY A 590 26.86 10.34 5.54
C GLY A 590 26.20 10.32 6.91
N PHE A 591 26.91 9.76 7.89
CA PHE A 591 26.44 9.67 9.26
C PHE A 591 27.56 9.82 10.30
N HIS A 592 27.19 10.28 11.49
CA HIS A 592 28.12 10.54 12.59
C HIS A 592 27.64 9.90 13.89
N GLN A 593 28.51 9.09 14.50
CA GLN A 593 28.22 8.31 15.72
C GLN A 593 26.92 7.50 15.60
N ALA A 594 26.79 6.74 14.51
CA ALA A 594 25.73 5.75 14.39
C ALA A 594 26.02 4.59 15.35
N VAL A 595 25.14 4.33 16.32
CA VAL A 595 25.27 3.29 17.34
C VAL A 595 24.11 2.30 17.21
N ALA A 596 24.45 1.04 16.93
CA ALA A 596 23.53 -0.10 16.89
C ALA A 596 23.29 -0.70 18.29
N LYS A 597 22.34 -1.64 18.41
CA LYS A 597 21.95 -2.23 19.72
C LYS A 597 23.04 -3.08 20.37
N ASP A 598 23.92 -3.69 19.58
CA ASP A 598 25.10 -4.44 20.08
C ASP A 598 26.28 -3.53 20.49
N GLY A 599 26.13 -2.21 20.38
CA GLY A 599 27.17 -1.23 20.66
C GLY A 599 28.07 -0.91 19.45
N THR A 600 27.89 -1.58 18.30
CA THR A 600 28.66 -1.28 17.08
C THR A 600 28.47 0.19 16.71
N THR A 601 29.59 0.93 16.71
CA THR A 601 29.61 2.38 16.52
C THR A 601 30.37 2.73 15.25
N LEU A 602 29.70 3.35 14.28
CA LEU A 602 30.28 3.72 12.99
C LEU A 602 30.15 5.22 12.72
N SER A 603 31.05 5.76 11.91
CA SER A 603 30.99 7.15 11.40
C SER A 603 31.62 7.19 10.01
N LYS A 604 30.94 7.77 9.03
CA LYS A 604 31.45 7.84 7.66
C LYS A 604 30.82 8.99 6.88
N ARG A 605 31.64 9.74 6.14
CA ARG A 605 31.23 10.81 5.21
C ARG A 605 31.31 10.31 3.76
N GLY A 606 30.57 10.93 2.85
CA GLY A 606 30.25 10.36 1.54
C GLY A 606 28.97 9.51 1.60
N GLY A 607 28.51 9.05 0.44
CA GLY A 607 27.30 8.22 0.32
C GLY A 607 27.65 6.76 0.03
N GLY A 608 26.66 5.88 0.18
CA GLY A 608 26.87 4.44 0.09
C GLY A 608 25.67 3.64 0.58
N VAL A 609 25.92 2.37 0.90
CA VAL A 609 24.93 1.47 1.51
C VAL A 609 25.49 0.94 2.83
N VAL A 610 24.71 1.06 3.89
CA VAL A 610 24.93 0.40 5.19
C VAL A 610 23.95 -0.77 5.28
N ARG A 611 24.24 -1.82 6.05
CA ARG A 611 23.26 -2.85 6.40
C ARG A 611 23.29 -3.21 7.88
N ILE A 612 22.18 -3.73 8.38
CA ILE A 612 21.98 -4.17 9.77
C ILE A 612 21.04 -5.38 9.83
N ARG A 613 21.14 -6.21 10.87
CA ARG A 613 20.17 -7.28 11.13
C ARG A 613 18.85 -6.68 11.66
N PRO A 614 17.69 -7.35 11.49
CA PRO A 614 16.38 -6.78 11.85
C PRO A 614 16.18 -6.57 13.36
N ASP A 615 17.00 -7.22 14.18
CA ASP A 615 17.05 -7.07 15.64
C ASP A 615 17.92 -5.90 16.12
N GLY A 616 18.60 -5.19 15.20
CA GLY A 616 19.50 -4.09 15.48
C GLY A 616 20.97 -4.47 15.72
N THR A 617 21.40 -5.67 15.31
CA THR A 617 22.79 -6.15 15.47
C THR A 617 23.60 -6.18 14.15
N GLU A 618 24.90 -6.36 14.26
CA GLU A 618 25.89 -6.55 13.18
C GLU A 618 25.90 -5.42 12.13
N MET A 619 25.70 -4.16 12.55
CA MET A 619 25.69 -3.01 11.63
C MET A 619 27.03 -2.84 10.90
N GLU A 620 27.02 -2.86 9.57
CA GLU A 620 28.23 -2.74 8.75
C GLU A 620 28.04 -1.89 7.48
N VAL A 621 29.15 -1.37 6.95
CA VAL A 621 29.17 -0.69 5.64
C VAL A 621 29.22 -1.76 4.55
N TYR A 622 28.22 -1.77 3.66
CA TYR A 622 28.15 -2.72 2.55
C TYR A 622 28.94 -2.23 1.33
N ALA A 623 28.76 -0.96 0.93
CA ALA A 623 29.45 -0.34 -0.22
C ALA A 623 29.53 1.18 -0.06
N TRP A 624 30.48 1.87 -0.70
CA TRP A 624 30.70 3.31 -0.48
C TRP A 624 31.09 4.12 -1.72
N GLY A 625 31.11 5.45 -1.60
CA GLY A 625 31.50 6.36 -2.68
C GLY A 625 30.37 6.65 -3.69
N LEU A 626 29.12 6.51 -3.27
CA LEU A 626 27.96 7.06 -3.99
C LEU A 626 27.74 8.52 -3.55
N ARG A 627 26.88 9.28 -4.24
CA ARG A 627 26.54 10.64 -3.86
C ARG A 627 25.23 10.70 -3.07
N ASN A 628 24.09 10.57 -3.74
CA ASN A 628 22.79 10.68 -3.07
C ASN A 628 21.86 9.64 -3.67
N ILE A 629 21.89 8.47 -3.05
CA ILE A 629 20.92 7.43 -3.31
C ILE A 629 19.75 7.58 -2.34
N MET A 630 18.55 7.56 -2.91
CA MET A 630 17.31 7.64 -2.15
C MET A 630 16.79 6.26 -1.74
N ASP A 631 17.23 5.19 -2.39
CA ASP A 631 16.76 3.82 -2.13
C ASP A 631 17.67 2.73 -2.76
N VAL A 632 17.43 1.46 -2.44
CA VAL A 632 18.13 0.28 -2.97
C VAL A 632 17.12 -0.82 -3.36
N ALA A 633 17.04 -1.10 -4.66
CA ALA A 633 16.32 -2.26 -5.17
C ALA A 633 17.14 -3.55 -4.98
N ILE A 634 16.49 -4.64 -4.57
CA ILE A 634 17.12 -5.96 -4.40
C ILE A 634 16.33 -6.99 -5.19
N ASP A 635 16.98 -7.73 -6.09
CA ASP A 635 16.34 -8.82 -6.83
C ASP A 635 16.32 -10.15 -6.04
N PRO A 636 15.51 -11.15 -6.47
CA PRO A 636 15.44 -12.45 -5.79
C PRO A 636 16.71 -13.31 -5.87
N TYR A 637 17.75 -12.84 -6.57
CA TYR A 637 19.08 -13.45 -6.67
C TYR A 637 20.12 -12.67 -5.84
N MET A 638 19.68 -11.70 -5.03
CA MET A 638 20.51 -10.80 -4.22
C MET A 638 21.44 -9.87 -5.04
N ASN A 639 21.08 -9.54 -6.27
CA ASN A 639 21.65 -8.38 -6.96
C ASN A 639 21.04 -7.10 -6.39
N LEU A 640 21.88 -6.15 -5.99
CA LEU A 640 21.45 -4.86 -5.49
C LEU A 640 21.62 -3.80 -6.57
N PHE A 641 20.64 -2.92 -6.74
CA PHE A 641 20.69 -1.83 -7.71
C PHE A 641 20.27 -0.53 -7.05
N THR A 642 20.84 0.58 -7.52
CA THR A 642 20.43 1.92 -7.08
C THR A 642 20.63 2.94 -8.17
N ARG A 643 19.93 4.07 -8.01
CA ARG A 643 19.99 5.23 -8.89
C ARG A 643 20.61 6.40 -8.13
N ASP A 644 21.84 6.75 -8.50
CA ASP A 644 22.67 7.73 -7.80
C ASP A 644 22.74 9.05 -8.59
N ASN A 645 22.48 10.15 -7.90
CA ASN A 645 22.59 11.50 -8.44
C ASN A 645 24.00 12.05 -8.24
N THR A 646 24.80 12.18 -9.29
CA THR A 646 26.09 12.90 -9.26
C THR A 646 25.91 14.43 -9.16
N ASN A 647 26.99 15.14 -8.86
CA ASN A 647 27.12 16.60 -9.04
C ASN A 647 28.59 16.95 -9.23
N ASP A 648 28.86 17.78 -10.22
CA ASP A 648 30.17 18.18 -10.71
C ASP A 648 30.29 19.69 -10.97
N GLY A 649 29.27 20.47 -10.62
CA GLY A 649 29.13 21.88 -11.01
C GLY A 649 28.61 22.10 -12.45
N GLY A 650 28.34 21.04 -13.21
CA GLY A 650 27.76 21.06 -14.56
C GLY A 650 26.36 20.45 -14.65
N GLY A 651 25.97 19.55 -13.76
CA GLY A 651 24.65 18.93 -13.74
C GLY A 651 24.33 18.09 -12.49
N TRP A 652 23.15 17.48 -12.49
CA TRP A 652 22.68 16.49 -11.51
C TRP A 652 22.48 15.16 -12.22
N ASP A 653 23.56 14.62 -12.79
CA ASP A 653 23.47 13.49 -13.72
C ASP A 653 23.23 12.17 -12.98
N ILE A 654 22.41 11.32 -13.59
CA ILE A 654 21.89 10.09 -13.01
C ILE A 654 22.71 8.89 -13.45
N ARG A 655 23.34 8.20 -12.49
CA ARG A 655 23.98 6.89 -12.70
C ARG A 655 23.07 5.77 -12.22
N LEU A 656 22.91 4.74 -13.01
CA LEU A 656 22.41 3.44 -12.56
C LEU A 656 23.60 2.56 -12.20
N SER A 657 23.59 1.91 -11.03
CA SER A 657 24.71 1.09 -10.55
C SER A 657 24.25 -0.25 -10.00
N HIS A 658 24.99 -1.32 -10.33
CA HIS A 658 24.93 -2.62 -9.63
C HIS A 658 25.83 -2.55 -8.39
N ILE A 659 25.24 -2.74 -7.21
CA ILE A 659 25.87 -2.51 -5.91
C ILE A 659 26.44 -3.81 -5.34
N LEU A 660 27.75 -3.95 -5.50
CA LEU A 660 28.53 -5.07 -4.99
C LEU A 660 29.16 -4.70 -3.64
N GLN A 661 29.27 -5.67 -2.74
CA GLN A 661 29.86 -5.45 -1.42
C GLN A 661 31.35 -5.10 -1.52
N SER A 662 31.86 -4.33 -0.55
CA SER A 662 33.20 -3.72 -0.52
C SER A 662 33.54 -2.77 -1.69
N ALA A 663 32.67 -2.61 -2.69
CA ALA A 663 32.94 -1.78 -3.85
C ALA A 663 32.92 -0.27 -3.54
N HIS A 664 33.72 0.49 -4.32
CA HIS A 664 33.86 1.94 -4.17
C HIS A 664 33.48 2.71 -5.45
N TYR A 665 32.40 3.50 -5.42
CA TYR A 665 31.78 4.17 -6.60
C TYR A 665 32.32 5.59 -6.89
N GLY A 666 33.32 6.03 -6.13
CA GLY A 666 34.21 7.12 -6.50
C GLY A 666 33.82 8.55 -6.15
N TYR A 667 32.59 8.81 -5.73
CA TYR A 667 32.18 10.14 -5.29
C TYR A 667 32.70 10.42 -3.86
N PRO A 668 33.10 11.66 -3.51
CA PRO A 668 33.18 12.86 -4.37
C PRO A 668 34.43 12.94 -5.26
N SER A 669 35.55 12.36 -4.84
CA SER A 669 36.88 12.79 -5.33
C SER A 669 37.42 12.07 -6.56
N PHE A 670 36.97 10.84 -6.85
CA PHE A 670 37.60 9.96 -7.84
C PHE A 670 36.81 9.82 -9.14
N TYR A 671 35.48 9.85 -9.11
CA TYR A 671 34.66 9.31 -10.20
C TYR A 671 35.00 9.85 -11.61
N LYS A 672 35.24 11.16 -11.74
CA LYS A 672 35.64 11.80 -13.00
C LYS A 672 37.08 11.54 -13.44
N ASN A 673 38.05 11.82 -12.57
CA ASN A 673 39.47 11.92 -12.95
C ASN A 673 40.24 10.61 -12.73
N PHE A 674 39.76 9.77 -11.81
CA PHE A 674 40.34 8.49 -11.41
C PHE A 674 39.34 7.38 -11.68
N THR A 675 38.62 7.45 -12.80
CA THR A 675 37.56 6.51 -13.14
C THR A 675 38.02 5.08 -13.00
N GLN A 676 39.22 4.74 -13.50
CA GLN A 676 39.78 3.39 -13.48
C GLN A 676 39.91 2.79 -12.06
N GLU A 677 39.94 3.61 -10.99
CA GLU A 677 40.08 3.16 -9.60
C GLU A 677 38.73 2.87 -8.89
N ILE A 678 37.60 3.04 -9.58
CA ILE A 678 36.26 2.95 -9.00
C ILE A 678 35.42 1.84 -9.65
N MET A 679 34.33 1.43 -9.02
CA MET A 679 33.36 0.53 -9.64
C MET A 679 32.59 1.29 -10.74
N PRO A 680 32.49 0.76 -11.98
CA PRO A 680 31.72 1.39 -13.06
C PRO A 680 30.22 1.47 -12.75
N PRO A 681 29.52 2.50 -13.27
CA PRO A 681 28.06 2.45 -13.40
C PRO A 681 27.66 1.41 -14.45
N LEU A 682 26.38 1.03 -14.46
CA LEU A 682 25.76 0.32 -15.59
C LEU A 682 25.46 1.29 -16.75
N ALA A 683 25.05 2.51 -16.42
CA ALA A 683 24.77 3.59 -17.36
C ALA A 683 24.77 4.95 -16.65
N ASP A 684 25.05 6.02 -17.39
CA ASP A 684 24.73 7.41 -17.04
C ASP A 684 23.63 7.91 -18.00
N TYR A 685 22.56 8.48 -17.43
CA TYR A 685 21.38 8.93 -18.17
C TYR A 685 21.29 10.46 -18.27
N GLY A 686 22.29 11.21 -17.82
CA GLY A 686 22.26 12.67 -17.72
C GLY A 686 21.29 13.20 -16.65
N GLY A 687 21.02 14.52 -16.68
CA GLY A 687 20.34 15.24 -15.61
C GLY A 687 18.95 14.70 -15.23
N GLY A 688 18.76 14.39 -13.94
CA GLY A 688 17.49 13.90 -13.39
C GLY A 688 17.55 13.92 -11.87
N SER A 689 16.62 13.25 -11.19
CA SER A 689 16.73 13.06 -9.74
C SER A 689 16.02 11.80 -9.28
N GLY A 690 16.80 10.78 -8.96
CA GLY A 690 16.33 9.47 -8.51
C GLY A 690 15.62 9.55 -7.16
N CYS A 691 14.60 8.73 -6.99
CA CYS A 691 13.91 8.53 -5.71
C CYS A 691 13.83 7.01 -5.41
N GLY A 692 12.70 6.49 -4.95
CA GLY A 692 12.51 5.07 -4.64
C GLY A 692 12.74 4.12 -5.83
N SER A 693 13.03 2.87 -5.51
CA SER A 693 13.37 1.82 -6.49
C SER A 693 13.09 0.42 -5.97
N MET A 694 12.47 -0.42 -6.79
CA MET A 694 12.23 -1.82 -6.45
C MET A 694 12.65 -2.75 -7.59
N PHE A 695 12.97 -4.00 -7.26
CA PHE A 695 12.92 -5.07 -8.26
C PHE A 695 11.55 -5.76 -8.16
N PHE A 696 10.73 -5.56 -9.18
CA PHE A 696 9.45 -6.23 -9.30
C PHE A 696 9.65 -7.63 -9.91
N GLN A 697 9.19 -8.68 -9.24
CA GLN A 697 8.89 -9.96 -9.89
C GLN A 697 7.50 -10.45 -9.50
N ASP A 698 6.66 -10.66 -10.52
CA ASP A 698 5.46 -11.48 -10.45
C ASP A 698 5.16 -12.06 -11.83
N ASP A 699 5.40 -13.36 -12.02
CA ASP A 699 5.17 -14.04 -13.30
C ASP A 699 3.66 -14.16 -13.66
N ARG A 700 2.73 -13.73 -12.77
CA ARG A 700 1.29 -13.59 -13.05
C ARG A 700 0.95 -12.34 -13.87
N TRP A 701 1.86 -11.35 -13.93
CA TRP A 701 1.68 -10.16 -14.77
C TRP A 701 1.90 -10.49 -16.27
N PRO A 702 1.45 -9.64 -17.21
CA PRO A 702 1.65 -9.86 -18.63
C PRO A 702 3.13 -9.99 -19.01
N VAL A 703 3.42 -10.86 -19.98
CA VAL A 703 4.77 -11.07 -20.53
C VAL A 703 5.39 -9.73 -20.93
N GLY A 704 6.65 -9.52 -20.53
CA GLY A 704 7.36 -8.25 -20.68
C GLY A 704 7.28 -7.33 -19.45
N PHE A 705 6.35 -7.55 -18.53
CA PHE A 705 6.22 -6.78 -17.27
C PHE A 705 6.44 -7.62 -16.01
N GLN A 706 6.82 -8.89 -16.16
CA GLN A 706 6.90 -9.87 -15.06
C GLN A 706 8.12 -9.69 -14.16
N ARG A 707 9.22 -9.12 -14.67
CA ARG A 707 10.54 -9.05 -14.01
C ARG A 707 11.23 -7.75 -14.42
N LEU A 708 11.15 -6.73 -13.58
CA LEU A 708 11.61 -5.37 -13.90
C LEU A 708 12.34 -4.74 -12.72
N LEU A 709 13.53 -4.20 -12.95
CA LEU A 709 14.06 -3.17 -12.07
C LEU A 709 13.29 -1.87 -12.37
N LEU A 710 12.58 -1.34 -11.38
CA LEU A 710 11.80 -0.11 -11.47
C LEU A 710 12.49 1.00 -10.65
N THR A 711 12.66 2.18 -11.24
CA THR A 711 13.28 3.33 -10.55
C THR A 711 12.52 4.63 -10.80
N CYS A 712 12.12 5.32 -9.74
CA CYS A 712 11.49 6.64 -9.81
C CYS A 712 12.49 7.74 -10.19
N ASP A 713 12.03 8.75 -10.95
CA ASP A 713 12.70 10.04 -11.13
C ASP A 713 11.70 11.18 -10.93
N TRP A 714 11.84 11.94 -9.85
CA TRP A 714 10.88 13.02 -9.58
C TRP A 714 10.99 14.19 -10.58
N GLY A 715 12.16 14.35 -11.22
CA GLY A 715 12.53 15.51 -12.03
C GLY A 715 12.14 15.32 -13.48
N ARG A 716 12.25 14.09 -13.98
CA ARG A 716 11.69 13.64 -15.27
C ARG A 716 10.20 13.31 -15.17
N SER A 717 9.67 13.10 -13.96
CA SER A 717 8.27 12.71 -13.71
C SER A 717 7.91 11.36 -14.36
N GLU A 718 8.82 10.40 -14.18
CA GLU A 718 8.78 9.08 -14.81
C GLU A 718 9.28 8.00 -13.83
N VAL A 719 8.65 6.82 -13.87
CA VAL A 719 9.24 5.57 -13.37
C VAL A 719 9.77 4.83 -14.59
N PHE A 720 11.05 4.47 -14.53
CA PHE A 720 11.71 3.74 -15.59
C PHE A 720 11.81 2.26 -15.24
N SER A 721 11.64 1.41 -16.24
CA SER A 721 12.00 0.00 -16.20
C SER A 721 13.39 -0.19 -16.81
N HIS A 722 14.18 -1.09 -16.23
CA HIS A 722 15.48 -1.47 -16.79
C HIS A 722 15.51 -2.96 -17.13
N ASP A 723 15.88 -3.28 -18.37
CA ASP A 723 16.30 -4.63 -18.75
C ASP A 723 17.78 -4.80 -18.39
N LEU A 724 18.12 -5.98 -17.86
CA LEU A 724 19.39 -6.27 -17.21
C LEU A 724 20.00 -7.60 -17.71
N PRO A 725 20.36 -7.72 -19.01
CA PRO A 725 21.04 -8.90 -19.51
C PRO A 725 22.43 -9.05 -18.86
N ALA A 726 22.75 -10.28 -18.45
CA ALA A 726 24.02 -10.59 -17.79
C ALA A 726 25.23 -10.31 -18.70
N ARG A 727 26.26 -9.64 -18.15
CA ARG A 727 27.49 -9.27 -18.87
C ARG A 727 28.70 -9.34 -17.94
N GLY A 728 29.44 -10.44 -18.03
CA GLY A 728 30.59 -10.70 -17.16
C GLY A 728 30.14 -10.88 -15.70
N ALA A 729 30.84 -10.23 -14.76
CA ALA A 729 30.51 -10.25 -13.33
C ALA A 729 29.38 -9.28 -12.94
N THR A 730 28.69 -8.69 -13.92
CA THR A 730 27.65 -7.67 -13.73
C THR A 730 26.60 -7.79 -14.84
N PHE A 731 25.90 -6.69 -15.14
CA PHE A 731 24.86 -6.60 -16.17
C PHE A 731 25.22 -5.52 -17.21
N ALA A 732 24.59 -5.55 -18.38
CA ALA A 732 24.31 -4.33 -19.12
C ALA A 732 22.95 -3.78 -18.67
N ALA A 733 22.67 -2.50 -18.94
CA ALA A 733 21.37 -1.91 -18.65
C ALA A 733 20.81 -1.20 -19.90
N GLN A 734 19.54 -1.48 -20.20
CA GLN A 734 18.72 -0.68 -21.11
C GLN A 734 17.57 -0.08 -20.30
N GLN A 735 17.28 1.21 -20.50
CA GLN A 735 16.21 1.91 -19.79
C GLN A 735 15.06 2.26 -20.73
N ASP A 736 13.85 1.89 -20.33
CA ASP A 736 12.59 2.26 -20.96
C ASP A 736 11.66 2.97 -19.95
N THR A 737 10.67 3.73 -20.43
CA THR A 737 9.68 4.35 -19.54
C THR A 737 8.55 3.38 -19.23
N PHE A 738 8.37 3.02 -17.95
CA PHE A 738 7.26 2.20 -17.49
C PHE A 738 6.01 3.06 -17.20
N LEU A 739 6.15 4.10 -16.39
CA LEU A 739 5.04 4.94 -15.93
C LEU A 739 5.42 6.42 -16.03
N LYS A 740 4.48 7.30 -16.37
CA LYS A 740 4.67 8.76 -16.20
C LYS A 740 3.68 9.29 -15.16
N LEU A 741 4.16 10.03 -14.18
CA LEU A 741 3.35 10.72 -13.18
C LEU A 741 4.15 11.89 -12.58
N PRO A 742 3.53 12.99 -12.12
CA PRO A 742 4.26 14.10 -11.55
C PRO A 742 5.03 13.66 -10.31
N ARG A 743 6.36 13.86 -10.32
CA ARG A 743 7.25 13.66 -9.16
C ARG A 743 7.04 12.34 -8.39
N PRO A 744 7.26 11.16 -9.00
CA PRO A 744 7.23 9.91 -8.24
C PRO A 744 8.28 9.92 -7.13
N THR A 745 7.87 9.55 -5.93
CA THR A 745 8.74 9.48 -4.75
C THR A 745 9.15 8.05 -4.42
N ASP A 746 8.24 7.09 -4.48
CA ASP A 746 8.52 5.70 -4.08
C ASP A 746 7.56 4.68 -4.73
N ILE A 747 7.90 3.40 -4.67
CA ILE A 747 7.22 2.30 -5.38
C ILE A 747 7.39 0.94 -4.67
N ASP A 748 6.28 0.20 -4.48
CA ASP A 748 6.30 -1.15 -3.89
C ASP A 748 5.11 -2.02 -4.35
N VAL A 749 5.13 -3.33 -4.06
CA VAL A 749 4.08 -4.29 -4.44
C VAL A 749 3.68 -5.19 -3.28
N ASP A 750 2.39 -5.52 -3.18
CA ASP A 750 1.92 -6.58 -2.28
C ASP A 750 2.15 -8.00 -2.85
N ALA A 751 1.92 -9.04 -2.04
CA ALA A 751 2.04 -10.43 -2.48
C ALA A 751 0.89 -10.89 -3.39
N SER A 752 -0.21 -10.14 -3.44
CA SER A 752 -1.36 -10.34 -4.33
C SER A 752 -1.11 -9.83 -5.76
N GLY A 753 -0.09 -9.01 -5.98
CA GLY A 753 0.34 -8.47 -7.28
C GLY A 753 -0.18 -7.06 -7.58
N ARG A 754 -0.61 -6.29 -6.57
CA ARG A 754 -1.01 -4.88 -6.69
C ARG A 754 0.21 -3.97 -6.46
N LEU A 755 0.55 -3.16 -7.47
CA LEU A 755 1.68 -2.22 -7.43
C LEU A 755 1.19 -0.84 -6.98
N TYR A 756 1.95 -0.17 -6.10
CA TYR A 756 1.65 1.15 -5.56
C TYR A 756 2.80 2.12 -5.85
N VAL A 757 2.47 3.34 -6.29
CA VAL A 757 3.45 4.40 -6.58
C VAL A 757 3.03 5.69 -5.90
N SER A 758 3.91 6.28 -5.09
CA SER A 758 3.69 7.58 -4.46
C SER A 758 4.13 8.73 -5.36
N SER A 759 3.44 9.87 -5.23
CA SER A 759 3.70 11.11 -5.95
C SER A 759 3.78 12.29 -4.99
N TRP A 760 4.78 13.15 -5.19
CA TRP A 760 4.92 14.43 -4.49
C TRP A 760 4.44 15.62 -5.33
N LYS A 761 3.35 15.42 -6.09
CA LYS A 761 2.65 16.48 -6.85
C LYS A 761 2.34 17.68 -5.94
N ASN A 762 2.61 18.89 -6.44
CA ASN A 762 2.48 20.16 -5.70
C ASN A 762 3.42 20.35 -4.50
N GLY A 763 4.29 19.36 -4.18
CA GLY A 763 5.22 19.43 -3.05
C GLY A 763 6.23 20.58 -3.13
N LYS A 764 6.73 20.98 -1.97
CA LYS A 764 7.74 22.03 -1.80
C LYS A 764 8.68 21.61 -0.67
N PHE A 765 9.87 22.20 -0.61
CA PHE A 765 10.87 21.93 0.43
C PHE A 765 10.46 22.39 1.86
N SER A 766 9.21 22.83 2.03
CA SER A 766 8.56 23.18 3.30
C SER A 766 7.04 23.00 3.15
N TYR A 767 6.32 22.93 4.27
CA TYR A 767 4.86 22.75 4.29
C TYR A 767 4.12 23.79 3.42
N GLY A 768 3.34 23.29 2.46
CA GLY A 768 2.59 24.07 1.47
C GLY A 768 1.06 24.04 1.66
N GLY A 769 0.55 23.45 2.73
CA GLY A 769 -0.89 23.15 2.92
C GLY A 769 -1.22 21.66 2.69
N PRO A 770 -2.40 21.16 3.07
CA PRO A 770 -2.67 19.72 3.16
C PRO A 770 -2.83 19.01 1.80
N ASN A 771 -2.96 19.76 0.70
CA ASN A 771 -3.32 19.25 -0.62
C ASN A 771 -2.08 18.96 -1.50
N VAL A 772 -1.19 18.09 -1.01
CA VAL A 772 0.06 17.69 -1.66
C VAL A 772 0.15 16.17 -1.82
N GLY A 773 0.53 15.75 -3.03
CA GLY A 773 0.81 14.36 -3.36
C GLY A 773 -0.41 13.46 -3.57
N PHE A 774 -0.15 12.17 -3.75
CA PHE A 774 -1.11 11.06 -3.77
C PHE A 774 -0.35 9.72 -3.81
N VAL A 775 -1.06 8.62 -3.60
CA VAL A 775 -0.60 7.25 -3.91
C VAL A 775 -1.51 6.69 -5.00
N ALA A 776 -0.95 6.13 -6.05
CA ALA A 776 -1.68 5.46 -7.13
C ALA A 776 -1.45 3.95 -7.08
N GLN A 777 -2.53 3.17 -7.18
CA GLN A 777 -2.47 1.73 -7.47
C GLN A 777 -2.41 1.55 -8.99
N VAL A 778 -1.55 0.64 -9.45
CA VAL A 778 -1.40 0.25 -10.86
C VAL A 778 -1.50 -1.27 -10.95
N ILE A 779 -2.39 -1.79 -11.80
CA ILE A 779 -2.51 -3.23 -12.08
C ILE A 779 -2.74 -3.48 -13.57
N PRO A 780 -2.40 -4.68 -14.10
CA PRO A 780 -2.83 -5.06 -15.44
C PRO A 780 -4.36 -5.08 -15.55
N ALA A 781 -4.89 -4.68 -16.69
CA ALA A 781 -6.33 -4.68 -16.94
C ALA A 781 -6.88 -6.11 -16.91
N ASN A 782 -7.99 -6.31 -16.20
CA ASN A 782 -8.57 -7.63 -15.89
C ASN A 782 -7.68 -8.55 -15.02
N PHE A 783 -6.60 -8.05 -14.41
CA PHE A 783 -5.84 -8.82 -13.42
C PHE A 783 -6.74 -9.20 -12.24
N VAL A 784 -6.57 -10.41 -11.74
CA VAL A 784 -7.29 -10.95 -10.58
C VAL A 784 -6.24 -11.23 -9.51
N PRO A 785 -6.15 -10.37 -8.48
CA PRO A 785 -5.32 -10.66 -7.30
C PRO A 785 -5.78 -11.99 -6.67
N LYS A 786 -4.84 -12.79 -6.16
CA LYS A 786 -5.17 -13.96 -5.33
C LYS A 786 -4.88 -13.64 -3.86
N PRO A 787 -5.70 -14.10 -2.89
CA PRO A 787 -5.45 -13.92 -1.48
C PRO A 787 -4.08 -14.43 -1.06
N VAL A 788 -3.53 -13.79 -0.03
CA VAL A 788 -2.35 -14.30 0.66
C VAL A 788 -2.81 -15.40 1.62
N PRO A 789 -2.17 -16.59 1.62
CA PRO A 789 -2.47 -17.62 2.60
C PRO A 789 -1.93 -17.22 3.98
N GLU A 790 -2.64 -17.60 5.04
CA GLU A 790 -2.24 -17.36 6.43
C GLU A 790 -0.98 -18.19 6.77
N VAL A 791 0.20 -17.62 6.57
CA VAL A 791 1.48 -18.37 6.58
C VAL A 791 1.82 -19.00 7.93
N ASP A 792 1.44 -18.39 9.05
CA ASP A 792 1.73 -18.91 10.39
C ASP A 792 0.89 -20.15 10.78
N GLU A 793 -0.04 -20.55 9.92
CA GLU A 793 -0.93 -21.70 10.13
C GLU A 793 -0.56 -22.92 9.27
N LEU A 794 0.38 -22.74 8.35
CA LEU A 794 0.82 -23.75 7.40
C LEU A 794 1.94 -24.62 7.99
N SER A 795 2.00 -25.89 7.56
CA SER A 795 3.15 -26.75 7.87
C SER A 795 4.43 -26.21 7.21
N PRO A 796 5.62 -26.51 7.77
CA PRO A 796 6.90 -26.17 7.14
C PRO A 796 7.00 -26.67 5.68
N GLU A 797 6.45 -27.84 5.37
CA GLU A 797 6.37 -28.38 4.01
C GLU A 797 5.55 -27.48 3.08
N ALA A 798 4.33 -27.10 3.48
CA ALA A 798 3.46 -26.25 2.68
C ALA A 798 4.04 -24.84 2.49
N LEU A 799 4.75 -24.32 3.50
CA LEU A 799 5.50 -23.06 3.39
C LEU A 799 6.68 -23.19 2.42
N VAL A 800 7.42 -24.30 2.44
CA VAL A 800 8.51 -24.54 1.47
C VAL A 800 7.96 -24.66 0.04
N ASP A 801 6.80 -25.28 -0.17
CA ASP A 801 6.13 -25.29 -1.48
C ASP A 801 5.74 -23.88 -1.94
N LEU A 802 5.30 -22.99 -1.03
CA LEU A 802 5.01 -21.58 -1.34
C LEU A 802 6.26 -20.75 -1.70
N LEU A 803 7.49 -21.21 -1.41
CA LEU A 803 8.69 -20.58 -1.97
C LEU A 803 8.80 -20.76 -3.50
N THR A 804 7.95 -21.59 -4.14
CA THR A 804 7.81 -21.65 -5.61
C THR A 804 6.85 -20.62 -6.19
N HIS A 805 6.17 -19.83 -5.35
CA HIS A 805 5.18 -18.84 -5.79
C HIS A 805 5.81 -17.76 -6.71
N PRO A 806 5.13 -17.33 -7.79
CA PRO A 806 5.67 -16.40 -8.79
C PRO A 806 6.03 -15.01 -8.25
N SER A 807 5.23 -14.45 -7.32
CA SER A 807 5.51 -13.16 -6.68
C SER A 807 6.69 -13.23 -5.71
N ALA A 808 7.66 -12.32 -5.86
CA ALA A 808 8.79 -12.19 -4.93
C ALA A 808 8.36 -11.73 -3.52
N ALA A 809 7.34 -10.86 -3.42
CA ALA A 809 6.81 -10.40 -2.14
C ALA A 809 6.22 -11.57 -1.32
N MET A 810 5.53 -12.51 -1.99
CA MET A 810 5.08 -13.76 -1.35
C MET A 810 6.26 -14.58 -0.82
N ARG A 811 7.30 -14.79 -1.63
CA ARG A 811 8.46 -15.60 -1.21
C ARG A 811 9.22 -14.99 -0.03
N MET A 812 9.32 -13.66 0.04
CA MET A 812 9.88 -12.97 1.20
C MET A 812 9.04 -13.26 2.45
N HIS A 813 7.73 -13.01 2.41
CA HIS A 813 6.82 -13.21 3.53
C HIS A 813 6.81 -14.67 4.02
N VAL A 814 6.75 -15.63 3.09
CA VAL A 814 6.82 -17.07 3.37
C VAL A 814 8.18 -17.47 3.98
N GLN A 815 9.29 -16.92 3.50
CA GLN A 815 10.60 -17.16 4.12
C GLN A 815 10.64 -16.59 5.55
N ARG A 816 10.09 -15.38 5.78
CA ARG A 816 10.01 -14.81 7.13
C ARG A 816 9.23 -15.71 8.10
N ALA A 817 8.14 -16.35 7.65
CA ALA A 817 7.40 -17.35 8.42
C ALA A 817 8.24 -18.62 8.69
N LEU A 818 8.90 -19.19 7.67
CA LEU A 818 9.79 -20.35 7.82
C LEU A 818 10.91 -20.09 8.84
N LEU A 819 11.42 -18.86 8.92
CA LEU A 819 12.45 -18.44 9.87
C LEU A 819 11.97 -18.34 11.33
N ARG A 820 10.65 -18.40 11.58
CA ARG A 820 10.09 -18.54 12.93
C ARG A 820 10.12 -19.99 13.45
N SER A 821 10.43 -20.98 12.61
CA SER A 821 10.44 -22.41 12.97
C SER A 821 11.74 -23.13 12.55
N PRO A 822 12.57 -23.60 13.51
CA PRO A 822 13.79 -24.36 13.21
C PRO A 822 13.57 -25.67 12.45
N ALA A 823 12.37 -26.26 12.52
CA ALA A 823 12.03 -27.51 11.83
C ALA A 823 12.11 -27.42 10.29
N SER A 824 12.09 -26.19 9.76
CA SER A 824 12.11 -25.91 8.31
C SER A 824 13.44 -26.25 7.62
N ALA A 825 14.55 -26.42 8.34
CA ALA A 825 15.89 -26.47 7.77
C ALA A 825 16.09 -27.61 6.74
N ASP A 826 15.64 -28.83 7.05
CA ASP A 826 15.77 -29.99 6.13
C ASP A 826 14.88 -29.86 4.89
N ALA A 827 13.74 -29.16 4.99
CA ALA A 827 12.87 -28.88 3.86
C ALA A 827 13.49 -27.80 2.95
N LEU A 828 14.08 -26.76 3.51
CA LEU A 828 14.83 -25.73 2.79
C LEU A 828 16.06 -26.32 2.08
N GLN A 829 16.84 -27.19 2.73
CA GLN A 829 17.98 -27.84 2.08
C GLN A 829 17.55 -28.73 0.91
N ARG A 830 16.43 -29.45 1.04
CA ARG A 830 15.85 -30.25 -0.07
C ARG A 830 15.42 -29.36 -1.23
N LEU A 831 14.71 -28.25 -0.98
CA LEU A 831 14.31 -27.30 -2.03
C LEU A 831 15.52 -26.66 -2.73
N ALA A 832 16.59 -26.32 -2.00
CA ALA A 832 17.82 -25.82 -2.60
C ALA A 832 18.48 -26.84 -3.56
N ALA A 833 18.39 -28.13 -3.23
CA ALA A 833 18.95 -29.22 -4.02
C ALA A 833 18.08 -29.66 -5.21
N ASP A 834 16.81 -29.27 -5.27
CA ASP A 834 15.85 -29.72 -6.28
C ASP A 834 16.02 -28.92 -7.60
N THR A 835 16.64 -29.55 -8.60
CA THR A 835 16.92 -28.95 -9.91
C THR A 835 15.67 -28.75 -10.78
N GLU A 836 14.54 -29.36 -10.43
CA GLU A 836 13.28 -29.19 -11.16
C GLU A 836 12.52 -27.92 -10.71
N LYS A 837 13.03 -27.20 -9.71
CA LYS A 837 12.40 -26.01 -9.13
C LYS A 837 13.03 -24.72 -9.68
N PRO A 838 12.26 -23.62 -9.81
CA PRO A 838 12.80 -22.35 -10.31
C PRO A 838 13.97 -21.84 -9.46
N LEU A 839 15.02 -21.32 -10.10
CA LEU A 839 16.23 -20.88 -9.41
C LEU A 839 15.94 -19.87 -8.27
N PHE A 840 15.01 -18.92 -8.46
CA PHE A 840 14.63 -17.98 -7.40
C PHE A 840 14.11 -18.64 -6.12
N SER A 841 13.49 -19.82 -6.22
CA SER A 841 13.00 -20.62 -5.08
C SER A 841 14.14 -21.33 -4.39
N ARG A 842 15.04 -21.94 -5.18
CA ARG A 842 16.26 -22.59 -4.69
C ARG A 842 17.16 -21.60 -3.94
N VAL A 843 17.26 -20.37 -4.45
CA VAL A 843 18.01 -19.26 -3.84
C VAL A 843 17.36 -18.75 -2.56
N ALA A 844 16.04 -18.53 -2.55
CA ALA A 844 15.32 -18.21 -1.31
C ALA A 844 15.49 -19.30 -0.24
N ALA A 845 15.55 -20.58 -0.66
CA ALA A 845 15.80 -21.70 0.23
C ALA A 845 17.23 -21.73 0.80
N ILE A 846 18.26 -21.42 -0.01
CA ILE A 846 19.66 -21.29 0.41
C ILE A 846 19.83 -20.23 1.50
N TYR A 847 19.27 -19.04 1.30
CA TYR A 847 19.37 -17.97 2.29
C TYR A 847 18.52 -18.22 3.54
N GLY A 848 17.39 -18.92 3.40
CA GLY A 848 16.59 -19.39 4.55
C GLY A 848 17.36 -20.42 5.39
N TYR A 849 17.99 -21.40 4.74
CA TYR A 849 18.80 -22.43 5.37
C TYR A 849 20.01 -21.84 6.12
N LYS A 850 20.73 -20.87 5.51
CA LYS A 850 21.83 -20.16 6.17
C LYS A 850 21.34 -19.37 7.39
N GLN A 851 20.20 -18.67 7.29
CA GLN A 851 19.67 -17.89 8.40
C GLN A 851 19.22 -18.75 9.59
N LEU A 852 18.64 -19.94 9.36
CA LEU A 852 18.24 -20.87 10.43
C LEU A 852 19.42 -21.50 11.16
N LEU A 853 20.39 -22.04 10.43
CA LEU A 853 21.45 -22.86 11.02
C LEU A 853 22.77 -22.11 11.27
N GLY A 854 22.91 -20.89 10.76
CA GLY A 854 24.12 -20.09 10.91
C GLY A 854 25.35 -20.77 10.31
N GLU A 855 26.39 -20.96 11.12
CA GLU A 855 27.62 -21.66 10.70
C GLU A 855 27.35 -23.12 10.29
N ALA A 856 26.43 -23.81 10.97
CA ALA A 856 26.14 -25.22 10.72
C ALA A 856 25.55 -25.49 9.31
N ALA A 857 25.06 -24.45 8.61
CA ALA A 857 24.69 -24.54 7.21
C ALA A 857 25.89 -24.77 6.27
N ASN A 858 27.11 -24.35 6.64
CA ASN A 858 28.23 -24.20 5.70
C ASN A 858 28.65 -25.53 5.05
N ALA A 859 28.59 -26.65 5.78
CA ALA A 859 28.83 -27.99 5.22
C ALA A 859 27.78 -28.38 4.17
N GLY A 860 26.50 -28.07 4.42
CA GLY A 860 25.40 -28.28 3.48
C GLY A 860 25.52 -27.37 2.25
N LEU A 861 25.89 -26.11 2.45
CA LEU A 861 26.09 -25.13 1.38
C LEU A 861 27.28 -25.50 0.48
N ARG A 862 28.39 -26.00 1.03
CA ARG A 862 29.52 -26.51 0.24
C ARG A 862 29.13 -27.70 -0.64
N LYS A 863 28.24 -28.59 -0.15
CA LYS A 863 27.69 -29.68 -0.96
C LYS A 863 26.77 -29.15 -2.08
N LEU A 864 25.87 -28.23 -1.77
CA LEU A 864 24.96 -27.60 -2.74
C LEU A 864 25.73 -26.85 -3.85
N ALA A 865 26.86 -26.20 -3.52
CA ALA A 865 27.70 -25.48 -4.46
C ALA A 865 28.35 -26.34 -5.57
N SER A 866 28.22 -27.68 -5.50
CA SER A 866 28.57 -28.54 -6.63
C SER A 866 27.71 -28.25 -7.87
N ASP A 867 26.43 -27.90 -7.69
CA ASP A 867 25.56 -27.42 -8.77
C ASP A 867 25.95 -25.99 -9.18
N ALA A 868 26.16 -25.79 -10.48
CA ALA A 868 26.61 -24.53 -11.06
C ALA A 868 25.58 -23.40 -10.99
N GLU A 869 24.27 -23.70 -10.98
CA GLU A 869 23.23 -22.66 -10.94
C GLU A 869 23.16 -21.96 -9.58
N VAL A 870 23.37 -22.72 -8.49
CA VAL A 870 23.26 -22.21 -7.12
C VAL A 870 24.61 -21.86 -6.48
N ARG A 871 25.74 -22.23 -7.10
CA ARG A 871 27.10 -22.05 -6.58
C ARG A 871 27.40 -20.64 -6.11
N GLU A 872 26.99 -19.63 -6.87
CA GLU A 872 27.17 -18.21 -6.53
C GLU A 872 26.52 -17.87 -5.18
N HIS A 873 25.27 -18.32 -4.99
CA HIS A 873 24.49 -18.06 -3.78
C HIS A 873 25.03 -18.84 -2.58
N CYS A 874 25.51 -20.07 -2.78
CA CYS A 874 26.18 -20.84 -1.73
C CYS A 874 27.51 -20.19 -1.29
N VAL A 875 28.36 -19.78 -2.25
CA VAL A 875 29.63 -19.08 -1.96
C VAL A 875 29.37 -17.77 -1.20
N ARG A 876 28.38 -16.98 -1.63
CA ARG A 876 27.98 -15.76 -0.93
C ARG A 876 27.44 -16.05 0.47
N ALA A 877 26.51 -16.99 0.62
CA ALA A 877 25.85 -17.29 1.89
C ALA A 877 26.83 -17.80 2.97
N ILE A 878 27.88 -18.54 2.58
CA ILE A 878 28.92 -19.00 3.51
C ILE A 878 29.65 -17.83 4.18
N ALA A 879 30.08 -16.82 3.40
CA ALA A 879 30.89 -15.69 3.87
C ALA A 879 30.09 -14.42 4.24
N ASP A 880 28.76 -14.46 4.16
CA ASP A 880 27.91 -13.27 4.33
C ASP A 880 27.91 -12.74 5.78
N ARG A 881 27.87 -13.62 6.78
CA ARG A 881 27.96 -13.27 8.20
C ARG A 881 29.30 -13.71 8.78
N THR A 882 30.16 -12.76 9.11
CA THR A 882 31.53 -13.00 9.63
C THR A 882 31.54 -13.68 11.00
N THR A 883 30.44 -13.59 11.74
CA THR A 883 30.17 -14.33 12.99
C THR A 883 29.77 -15.80 12.78
N GLN A 884 29.68 -16.26 11.52
CA GLN A 884 29.15 -17.57 11.12
C GLN A 884 29.97 -18.23 9.99
N VAL A 885 31.28 -17.98 9.98
CA VAL A 885 32.27 -18.62 9.09
C VAL A 885 33.08 -19.63 9.89
N ALA A 886 33.43 -20.74 9.26
CA ALA A 886 34.34 -21.75 9.81
C ALA A 886 35.79 -21.46 9.37
N ASP A 887 36.76 -21.90 10.17
CA ASP A 887 38.21 -21.67 9.96
C ASP A 887 38.73 -22.09 8.57
N ASP A 888 38.06 -23.05 7.91
CA ASP A 888 38.44 -23.60 6.61
C ASP A 888 37.66 -23.01 5.42
N ASP A 889 36.65 -22.16 5.63
CA ASP A 889 35.80 -21.62 4.56
C ASP A 889 36.61 -20.86 3.51
N TRP A 890 37.69 -20.16 3.91
CA TRP A 890 38.55 -19.44 2.95
C TRP A 890 39.17 -20.35 1.89
N GLN A 891 39.41 -21.64 2.18
CA GLN A 891 39.98 -22.60 1.21
C GLN A 891 38.97 -22.93 0.10
N PHE A 892 37.70 -23.05 0.49
CA PHE A 892 36.59 -23.22 -0.45
C PHE A 892 36.42 -21.97 -1.32
N LEU A 893 36.49 -20.77 -0.75
CA LEU A 893 36.42 -19.52 -1.53
C LEU A 893 37.64 -19.31 -2.45
N VAL A 894 38.86 -19.68 -2.04
CA VAL A 894 40.04 -19.67 -2.93
C VAL A 894 39.84 -20.61 -4.12
N THR A 895 39.21 -21.77 -3.91
CA THR A 895 38.85 -22.69 -5.01
C THR A 895 37.83 -22.04 -5.96
N ALA A 896 36.84 -21.32 -5.44
CA ALA A 896 35.84 -20.60 -6.22
C ALA A 896 36.40 -19.42 -7.05
N LEU A 897 37.62 -18.93 -6.76
CA LEU A 897 38.32 -17.97 -7.63
C LEU A 897 38.70 -18.56 -9.01
N GLN A 898 38.73 -19.89 -9.15
CA GLN A 898 39.00 -20.58 -10.41
C GLN A 898 37.71 -20.98 -11.17
N ASP A 899 36.54 -20.60 -10.68
CA ASP A 899 35.26 -20.96 -11.32
C ASP A 899 35.12 -20.30 -12.70
N ALA A 900 34.50 -21.01 -13.64
CA ALA A 900 34.23 -20.49 -14.97
C ALA A 900 33.30 -19.26 -14.94
N SER A 901 32.32 -19.24 -14.04
CA SER A 901 31.39 -18.14 -13.85
C SER A 901 32.10 -16.90 -13.32
N PRO A 902 32.08 -15.77 -14.04
CA PRO A 902 32.65 -14.53 -13.55
C PRO A 902 31.92 -13.98 -12.32
N ARG A 903 30.67 -14.39 -12.08
CA ARG A 903 29.90 -13.98 -10.90
C ARG A 903 30.31 -14.75 -9.65
N VAL A 904 30.56 -16.06 -9.78
CA VAL A 904 31.11 -16.90 -8.69
C VAL A 904 32.47 -16.36 -8.23
N ARG A 905 33.36 -16.02 -9.17
CA ARG A 905 34.66 -15.38 -8.82
C ARG A 905 34.47 -14.05 -8.08
N ALA A 906 33.49 -13.23 -8.46
CA ALA A 906 33.23 -11.94 -7.82
C ALA A 906 32.73 -12.09 -6.37
N VAL A 907 31.78 -12.99 -6.10
CA VAL A 907 31.33 -13.26 -4.72
C VAL A 907 32.39 -13.95 -3.87
N ALA A 908 33.27 -14.76 -4.48
CA ALA A 908 34.42 -15.36 -3.80
C ALA A 908 35.46 -14.30 -3.38
N LEU A 909 35.77 -13.31 -4.23
CA LEU A 909 36.63 -12.17 -3.89
C LEU A 909 36.08 -11.39 -2.68
N ILE A 910 34.78 -11.06 -2.72
CA ILE A 910 34.08 -10.40 -1.61
C ILE A 910 34.21 -11.21 -0.32
N GLY A 911 33.86 -12.49 -0.36
CA GLY A 911 33.88 -13.35 0.82
C GLY A 911 35.28 -13.55 1.42
N LEU A 912 36.32 -13.61 0.60
CA LEU A 912 37.71 -13.67 1.09
C LEU A 912 38.12 -12.41 1.84
N GLY A 913 37.73 -11.23 1.34
CA GLY A 913 37.96 -9.96 2.03
C GLY A 913 37.24 -9.92 3.39
N ARG A 914 36.01 -10.43 3.44
CA ARG A 914 35.22 -10.53 4.68
C ARG A 914 35.78 -11.52 5.71
N ILE A 915 36.33 -12.66 5.25
CA ILE A 915 36.93 -13.67 6.15
C ILE A 915 38.29 -13.20 6.68
N GLY A 916 39.02 -12.32 5.96
CA GLY A 916 40.28 -11.74 6.46
C GLY A 916 41.50 -12.67 6.41
N SER A 917 41.41 -13.85 5.77
CA SER A 917 42.51 -14.82 5.71
C SER A 917 43.60 -14.38 4.73
N SER A 918 44.71 -13.86 5.26
CA SER A 918 45.85 -13.36 4.47
C SER A 918 46.50 -14.42 3.56
N LEU A 919 46.30 -15.72 3.85
CA LEU A 919 46.72 -16.83 3.00
C LEU A 919 46.07 -16.82 1.60
N ALA A 920 44.93 -16.13 1.44
CA ALA A 920 44.23 -15.97 0.16
C ALA A 920 44.85 -14.90 -0.76
N ALA A 921 45.81 -14.10 -0.29
CA ALA A 921 46.33 -12.95 -1.04
C ALA A 921 46.96 -13.32 -2.40
N ALA A 922 47.76 -14.39 -2.46
CA ALA A 922 48.44 -14.79 -3.69
C ALA A 922 47.47 -15.24 -4.81
N PRO A 923 46.45 -16.10 -4.53
CA PRO A 923 45.37 -16.37 -5.48
C PRO A 923 44.60 -15.12 -5.96
N VAL A 924 44.38 -14.13 -5.09
CA VAL A 924 43.62 -12.92 -5.43
C VAL A 924 44.38 -12.00 -6.41
N LEU A 925 45.71 -11.91 -6.30
CA LEU A 925 46.55 -11.11 -7.21
C LEU A 925 46.30 -11.42 -8.69
N ALA A 926 46.06 -12.70 -9.02
CA ALA A 926 45.81 -13.14 -10.40
C ALA A 926 44.52 -12.58 -11.03
N LEU A 927 43.58 -12.07 -10.22
CA LEU A 927 42.32 -11.46 -10.65
C LEU A 927 42.35 -9.92 -10.65
N THR A 928 43.48 -9.31 -10.26
CA THR A 928 43.64 -7.85 -10.29
C THR A 928 43.75 -7.23 -11.70
N PRO A 929 44.22 -7.92 -12.76
CA PRO A 929 44.16 -7.36 -14.12
C PRO A 929 42.72 -7.19 -14.62
N ARG A 930 42.45 -6.12 -15.37
CA ARG A 930 41.19 -5.96 -16.11
C ARG A 930 41.09 -7.05 -17.19
N THR A 931 39.94 -7.72 -17.30
CA THR A 931 39.71 -8.82 -18.26
C THR A 931 38.53 -8.52 -19.19
N GLY A 932 38.34 -9.32 -20.25
CA GLY A 932 37.19 -9.19 -21.15
C GLY A 932 37.34 -8.12 -22.23
N GLU A 933 36.25 -7.41 -22.51
CA GLU A 933 36.09 -6.53 -23.69
C GLU A 933 37.06 -5.34 -23.71
N ALA A 934 37.33 -4.78 -24.89
CA ALA A 934 38.12 -3.55 -25.03
C ALA A 934 37.50 -2.38 -24.24
N LEU A 935 38.33 -1.39 -23.85
CA LEU A 935 37.80 -0.15 -23.29
C LEU A 935 36.94 0.58 -24.35
N PRO A 936 35.88 1.31 -23.95
CA PRO A 936 35.18 2.19 -24.86
C PRO A 936 36.13 3.22 -25.47
N ALA A 937 36.06 3.40 -26.79
CA ALA A 937 37.00 4.25 -27.53
C ALA A 937 36.64 5.75 -27.51
N ASP A 938 35.37 6.07 -27.25
CA ASP A 938 34.82 7.43 -27.36
C ASP A 938 34.16 7.88 -26.05
N GLY A 939 34.30 9.17 -25.71
CA GLY A 939 33.57 9.83 -24.62
C GLY A 939 34.13 9.67 -23.20
N ASP A 940 33.42 10.24 -22.23
CA ASP A 940 33.79 10.23 -20.81
C ASP A 940 33.68 8.82 -20.21
N LEU A 941 34.80 8.20 -19.82
CA LEU A 941 34.81 6.85 -19.24
C LEU A 941 33.96 6.72 -17.96
N TRP A 942 33.80 7.78 -17.18
CA TRP A 942 33.05 7.77 -15.92
C TRP A 942 31.53 7.65 -16.10
N ARG A 943 31.03 7.91 -17.32
CA ARG A 943 29.63 7.75 -17.72
C ARG A 943 29.31 6.35 -18.26
N GLN A 944 30.31 5.49 -18.43
CA GLN A 944 30.22 4.30 -19.27
C GLN A 944 30.37 2.99 -18.49
N PRO A 945 29.68 1.91 -18.90
CA PRO A 945 29.86 0.59 -18.33
C PRO A 945 31.23 -0.01 -18.66
N ASP A 946 31.82 -0.70 -17.68
CA ASP A 946 33.06 -1.46 -17.87
C ASP A 946 33.01 -2.82 -17.12
N PRO A 947 32.27 -3.82 -17.64
CA PRO A 947 32.09 -5.11 -16.97
C PRO A 947 33.43 -5.84 -16.73
N GLY A 948 34.45 -5.56 -17.55
CA GLY A 948 35.78 -6.17 -17.45
C GLY A 948 36.59 -5.77 -16.21
N ARG A 949 36.21 -4.66 -15.58
CA ARG A 949 36.89 -4.08 -14.41
C ARG A 949 36.26 -4.48 -13.08
N VAL A 950 35.07 -5.09 -13.08
CA VAL A 950 34.35 -5.46 -11.85
C VAL A 950 35.18 -6.42 -10.98
N GLN A 951 35.75 -7.48 -11.57
CA GLN A 951 36.63 -8.41 -10.83
C GLN A 951 37.94 -7.76 -10.39
N SER A 952 38.56 -6.98 -11.29
CA SER A 952 39.79 -6.23 -11.00
C SER A 952 39.63 -5.30 -9.79
N HIS A 953 38.55 -4.51 -9.76
CA HIS A 953 38.23 -3.63 -8.65
C HIS A 953 38.00 -4.42 -7.36
N LEU A 954 37.19 -5.50 -7.39
CA LEU A 954 36.95 -6.33 -6.21
C LEU A 954 38.24 -6.95 -5.69
N ALA A 955 39.10 -7.52 -6.55
CA ALA A 955 40.37 -8.11 -6.14
C ALA A 955 41.31 -7.08 -5.48
N ILE A 956 41.31 -5.84 -5.96
CA ILE A 956 42.06 -4.74 -5.35
C ILE A 956 41.50 -4.36 -3.96
N GLN A 957 40.17 -4.35 -3.77
CA GLN A 957 39.59 -4.15 -2.44
C GLN A 957 39.90 -5.34 -1.52
N THR A 958 39.70 -6.58 -1.99
CA THR A 958 40.00 -7.82 -1.25
C THR A 958 41.45 -7.82 -0.75
N LEU A 959 42.44 -7.45 -1.58
CA LEU A 959 43.84 -7.37 -1.13
C LEU A 959 44.03 -6.32 -0.02
N ALA A 960 43.37 -5.16 -0.13
CA ALA A 960 43.41 -4.12 0.89
C ALA A 960 42.75 -4.56 2.21
N ASP A 961 41.59 -5.20 2.14
CA ASP A 961 40.85 -5.78 3.28
C ASP A 961 41.66 -6.90 3.96
N LEU A 962 42.40 -7.70 3.19
CA LEU A 962 43.34 -8.73 3.68
C LEU A 962 44.65 -8.17 4.26
N HIS A 963 44.87 -6.85 4.21
CA HIS A 963 46.15 -6.20 4.55
C HIS A 963 47.38 -6.85 3.88
N ALA A 964 47.24 -7.24 2.60
CA ALA A 964 48.17 -8.09 1.86
C ALA A 964 49.49 -7.40 1.42
N VAL A 965 50.15 -6.67 2.31
CA VAL A 965 51.34 -5.84 2.03
C VAL A 965 52.47 -6.65 1.37
N ASP A 966 52.95 -7.72 2.02
CA ASP A 966 54.08 -8.52 1.53
C ASP A 966 53.76 -9.19 0.19
N ALA A 967 52.55 -9.72 0.02
CA ALA A 967 52.12 -10.34 -1.22
C ALA A 967 52.11 -9.32 -2.39
N CYS A 968 51.64 -8.10 -2.14
CA CYS A 968 51.63 -7.05 -3.15
C CYS A 968 53.04 -6.52 -3.45
N LEU A 969 53.90 -6.32 -2.45
CA LEU A 969 55.30 -5.90 -2.66
C LEU A 969 56.09 -6.93 -3.47
N ASN A 970 55.95 -8.22 -3.15
CA ASN A 970 56.57 -9.31 -3.91
C ASN A 970 56.02 -9.45 -5.35
N ALA A 971 54.85 -8.89 -5.64
CA ALA A 971 54.22 -8.93 -6.96
C ALA A 971 54.60 -7.76 -7.88
N LEU A 972 55.41 -6.79 -7.42
CA LEU A 972 55.77 -5.61 -8.20
C LEU A 972 56.60 -5.92 -9.46
N ASP A 973 57.34 -7.03 -9.49
CA ASP A 973 58.07 -7.49 -10.68
C ASP A 973 57.31 -8.58 -11.47
N SER A 974 56.03 -8.78 -11.16
CA SER A 974 55.15 -9.75 -11.82
C SER A 974 54.18 -9.08 -12.81
N PRO A 975 53.46 -9.85 -13.65
CA PRO A 975 52.35 -9.33 -14.46
C PRO A 975 51.21 -8.67 -13.66
N TYR A 976 51.20 -8.78 -12.34
CA TYR A 976 50.19 -8.20 -11.44
C TYR A 976 50.60 -6.86 -10.83
N ARG A 977 51.75 -6.28 -11.25
CA ARG A 977 52.33 -5.04 -10.71
C ARG A 977 51.31 -3.91 -10.49
N ASP A 978 50.52 -3.59 -11.51
CA ASP A 978 49.58 -2.45 -11.45
C ASP A 978 48.46 -2.68 -10.43
N GLY A 979 47.96 -3.91 -10.35
CA GLY A 979 46.96 -4.33 -9.36
C GLY A 979 47.51 -4.32 -7.93
N ALA A 980 48.74 -4.80 -7.76
CA ALA A 980 49.45 -4.76 -6.48
C ALA A 980 49.70 -3.32 -6.02
N LEU A 981 50.14 -2.41 -6.91
CA LEU A 981 50.28 -0.98 -6.61
C LEU A 981 48.94 -0.33 -6.24
N ALA A 982 47.85 -0.67 -6.95
CA ALA A 982 46.52 -0.16 -6.65
C ALA A 982 45.97 -0.64 -5.30
N ALA A 983 46.34 -1.85 -4.86
CA ALA A 983 46.03 -2.37 -3.52
C ALA A 983 46.89 -1.69 -2.43
N LEU A 984 48.21 -1.61 -2.63
CA LEU A 984 49.14 -0.92 -1.71
C LEU A 984 48.75 0.55 -1.49
N LYS A 985 48.28 1.25 -2.53
CA LYS A 985 47.76 2.64 -2.45
C LYS A 985 46.62 2.80 -1.42
N ARG A 986 45.87 1.74 -1.11
CA ARG A 986 44.75 1.73 -0.16
C ARG A 986 45.17 1.30 1.26
N MET A 987 46.35 0.71 1.40
CA MET A 987 46.92 0.26 2.66
C MET A 987 47.76 1.38 3.28
N HIS A 988 47.15 2.24 4.10
CA HIS A 988 47.83 3.40 4.70
C HIS A 988 48.73 3.00 5.89
N SER A 989 49.81 2.27 5.65
CA SER A 989 50.72 1.77 6.69
C SER A 989 52.21 2.11 6.46
N PRO A 990 53.03 2.23 7.53
CA PRO A 990 54.48 2.46 7.40
C PRO A 990 55.23 1.35 6.64
N GLU A 991 54.73 0.11 6.71
CA GLU A 991 55.31 -1.07 6.06
C GLU A 991 55.23 -0.94 4.54
N VAL A 992 54.09 -0.46 4.01
CA VAL A 992 53.90 -0.19 2.58
C VAL A 992 54.88 0.87 2.08
N VAL A 993 54.98 1.99 2.80
CA VAL A 993 55.92 3.07 2.45
C VAL A 993 57.36 2.57 2.50
N SER A 994 57.73 1.83 3.54
CA SER A 994 59.09 1.29 3.72
C SER A 994 59.43 0.23 2.68
N GLY A 995 58.46 -0.57 2.24
CA GLY A 995 58.60 -1.56 1.18
C GLY A 995 58.81 -0.92 -0.18
N LEU A 996 58.02 0.10 -0.53
CA LEU A 996 58.12 0.84 -1.81
C LEU A 996 59.42 1.66 -1.98
N PHE A 997 60.25 1.78 -0.93
CA PHE A 997 61.62 2.33 -1.03
C PHE A 997 62.71 1.25 -1.17
N ARG A 998 62.37 -0.04 -1.05
CA ARG A 998 63.30 -1.18 -1.10
C ARG A 998 63.19 -1.99 -2.39
N VAL A 999 62.06 -1.87 -3.09
CA VAL A 999 61.76 -2.45 -4.41
C VAL A 999 61.86 -1.35 -5.46
#